data_AF-A0A1C6CH34-F1
#
_entry.id   AF-A0A1C6CH34-F1
#
_cell.length_a   1.000
_cell.length_b   1.000
_cell.length_c   1.000
_cell.angle_alpha   90.00
_cell.angle_beta   90.00
_cell.angle_gamma   90.00
#
_symmetry.space_group_name_H-M   'P 1'
#
loop_
_entity.id
_entity.type
_entity.pdbx_description
1 polymer ?
#
loop_
_entity_poly.entity_id
_entity_poly.type
_entity_poly.pdbx_seq_one_letter_code
_entity_poly.pdbx_strand_id
1 'polypeptide(L)'
;MKRTRKITSIILAALMVLSALVVSAGGVSAATSSGSEVYFDNSKYGWKDVYVYAYGTKENAEWPGELMTKEDSGLYKASFASSFKSEKIIFNNGLEKGNGKEQYPEAAGLSLKAGECKMLTAEKQWIDYGKPDDHAYGYTLTANNTSFSTESLDVKLALKNADKGYYSVDGSAKKEFANGDSVKVGEGKIGNSKVTLTLYATGADGVETEQTYTFKKTFTASKTTFSAKSDGHTTAPESGYYGTNPEMQLGKHKTISVDGDLSDWDSSMIIAQGVANDDPRVYMPSSMHEQPWDAYALYSAWDDDNLYFLLELANTTYITSPEDNFAASNEARPWRNSIPMYLALSIDPAKQATGKAVGTNKDGSVYTNPFVWGCTNGTAKDGGTGFTTHIDTLVAFDSNNSNGGASIFKADTQDTDGTYMFNYDTRIPIGVTSFQAQDNKNGFKIKYANGTKSTSLFGINAPKGSRVMGDNLDMNSNWVDFFDEGYKNSYGYVYEIAVPLNTLGIDRSYIETQGIGAMQILTYGTSGMDTLPHDPSMLDQANLEYSYDPSTSHEKEDIDNITVPLARIGALLPDTEVNEAPFEVNFGANLNSGQSAGTPITLLAESYHATGDVTYSFTVNGETVQNSNTDSCVWTPSADGTYSIGVVAVDANGNKAESTKTFVVGSSSSDETLKGDVNRDGSVTVVDATLVQKYIVKLEDFDAETMKIADVNGNGIIEITDATLIQKIITNLA
;
A
#
# COMPACT_ATOMS: atom_id res chain seq x y z
N MET A 1 -25.13 -16.40 21.74
CA MET A 1 -25.63 -15.05 22.12
C MET A 1 -25.11 -14.06 21.08
N LYS A 2 -25.98 -13.57 20.19
CA LYS A 2 -25.62 -12.92 18.90
C LYS A 2 -26.21 -11.49 18.76
N ARG A 3 -26.35 -10.74 19.87
CA ARG A 3 -26.91 -9.37 19.87
C ARG A 3 -26.24 -8.48 20.92
N THR A 4 -24.98 -8.14 20.72
CA THR A 4 -24.36 -7.00 21.45
C THR A 4 -23.18 -6.32 20.75
N ARG A 5 -22.65 -6.87 19.63
CA ARG A 5 -21.45 -6.32 18.94
C ARG A 5 -21.71 -5.18 17.95
N LYS A 6 -22.93 -4.62 17.87
CA LYS A 6 -23.29 -3.58 16.86
C LYS A 6 -23.50 -2.16 17.40
N ILE A 7 -23.35 -1.92 18.71
CA ILE A 7 -23.66 -0.61 19.31
C ILE A 7 -22.40 0.17 19.72
N THR A 8 -21.24 -0.49 19.88
CA THR A 8 -20.01 0.19 20.33
C THR A 8 -19.26 0.90 19.19
N SER A 9 -19.26 0.37 17.96
CA SER A 9 -18.60 1.04 16.81
C SER A 9 -19.32 2.31 16.33
N ILE A 10 -20.62 2.46 16.60
CA ILE A 10 -21.38 3.67 16.21
C ILE A 10 -21.15 4.81 17.20
N ILE A 11 -20.80 4.51 18.46
CA ILE A 11 -20.53 5.55 19.46
C ILE A 11 -19.11 6.13 19.28
N LEU A 12 -18.14 5.34 18.82
CA LEU A 12 -16.81 5.85 18.45
C LEU A 12 -16.86 6.70 17.15
N ALA A 13 -17.67 6.30 16.16
CA ALA A 13 -17.87 7.07 14.93
C ALA A 13 -18.72 8.34 15.14
N ALA A 14 -19.64 8.37 16.10
CA ALA A 14 -20.49 9.54 16.37
C ALA A 14 -19.82 10.59 17.28
N LEU A 15 -18.81 10.23 18.09
CA LEU A 15 -18.05 11.18 18.90
C LEU A 15 -16.91 11.88 18.13
N MET A 16 -16.43 11.30 17.01
CA MET A 16 -15.43 11.94 16.14
C MET A 16 -16.04 12.88 15.08
N VAL A 17 -17.37 12.92 14.93
CA VAL A 17 -18.07 13.73 13.90
C VAL A 17 -18.65 15.04 14.46
N LEU A 18 -18.40 15.37 15.74
CA LEU A 18 -18.93 16.57 16.38
C LEU A 18 -17.83 17.61 16.73
N SER A 19 -16.92 17.90 15.80
CA SER A 19 -16.04 19.08 15.86
C SER A 19 -15.98 19.90 14.56
N ALA A 20 -16.67 19.48 13.50
CA ALA A 20 -16.73 20.21 12.24
C ALA A 20 -18.12 20.83 12.01
N LEU A 21 -18.48 21.88 12.75
CA LEU A 21 -19.53 22.85 12.39
C LEU A 21 -19.60 23.98 13.42
N VAL A 22 -18.67 24.94 13.32
CA VAL A 22 -18.92 26.32 13.76
C VAL A 22 -18.88 27.18 12.51
N VAL A 23 -20.05 27.38 11.89
CA VAL A 23 -20.25 28.44 10.91
C VAL A 23 -20.22 29.76 11.68
N SER A 24 -19.09 30.45 11.67
CA SER A 24 -19.04 31.86 12.05
C SER A 24 -19.76 32.66 10.95
N ALA A 25 -21.03 32.98 11.18
CA ALA A 25 -21.75 34.00 10.45
C ALA A 25 -21.13 35.37 10.78
N GLY A 26 -20.30 35.89 9.87
CA GLY A 26 -19.74 37.23 9.95
C GLY A 26 -19.39 37.76 8.56
N GLY A 27 -20.21 38.69 8.05
CA GLY A 27 -19.89 39.64 6.98
C GLY A 27 -19.38 39.06 5.64
N VAL A 28 -20.29 38.74 4.72
CA VAL A 28 -19.93 38.47 3.33
C VAL A 28 -19.45 39.76 2.65
N SER A 29 -18.14 39.97 2.61
CA SER A 29 -17.52 40.70 1.50
C SER A 29 -17.47 39.74 0.32
N ALA A 30 -18.00 40.15 -0.84
CA ALA A 30 -17.95 39.35 -2.05
C ALA A 30 -16.48 39.14 -2.46
N ALA A 31 -15.93 37.97 -2.16
CA ALA A 31 -14.61 37.56 -2.62
C ALA A 31 -14.64 37.49 -4.16
N THR A 32 -13.92 38.39 -4.81
CA THR A 32 -13.46 38.20 -6.19
C THR A 32 -12.80 36.83 -6.27
N SER A 33 -13.22 35.98 -7.22
CA SER A 33 -12.67 34.62 -7.39
C SER A 33 -11.15 34.71 -7.59
N SER A 34 -10.37 34.49 -6.52
CA SER A 34 -8.93 34.43 -6.64
C SER A 34 -8.56 33.27 -7.55
N GLY A 35 -7.64 33.52 -8.46
CA GLY A 35 -7.05 32.50 -9.32
C GLY A 35 -6.24 31.48 -8.52
N SER A 36 -5.61 30.50 -9.16
CA SER A 36 -4.65 29.59 -8.49
C SER A 36 -3.24 30.18 -8.52
N GLU A 37 -2.38 29.77 -7.59
CA GLU A 37 -0.96 30.19 -7.55
C GLU A 37 -0.02 29.01 -7.36
N VAL A 38 1.16 29.08 -7.97
CA VAL A 38 2.21 28.08 -7.80
C VAL A 38 3.54 28.72 -7.48
N TYR A 39 4.27 28.06 -6.60
CA TYR A 39 5.60 28.46 -6.16
C TYR A 39 6.61 27.36 -6.45
N PHE A 40 7.85 27.75 -6.76
CA PHE A 40 8.97 26.84 -7.00
C PHE A 40 10.20 27.26 -6.21
N ASP A 41 10.72 26.33 -5.42
CA ASP A 41 12.00 26.48 -4.72
C ASP A 41 13.15 26.02 -5.62
N ASN A 42 13.79 27.00 -6.26
CA ASN A 42 14.89 26.81 -7.19
C ASN A 42 16.25 26.61 -6.49
N SER A 43 16.31 26.51 -5.15
CA SER A 43 17.57 26.54 -4.39
C SER A 43 18.51 25.37 -4.70
N LYS A 44 17.99 24.17 -5.00
CA LYS A 44 18.82 23.00 -5.38
C LYS A 44 19.04 22.86 -6.88
N TYR A 45 18.14 23.40 -7.70
CA TYR A 45 18.20 23.28 -9.16
C TYR A 45 19.15 24.31 -9.78
N GLY A 46 19.20 25.52 -9.20
CA GLY A 46 20.08 26.59 -9.68
C GLY A 46 19.77 27.03 -11.11
N TRP A 47 18.52 26.86 -11.57
CA TRP A 47 18.13 27.29 -12.91
C TRP A 47 18.23 28.81 -13.02
N LYS A 48 18.82 29.27 -14.12
CA LYS A 48 18.95 30.71 -14.38
C LYS A 48 17.58 31.38 -14.54
N ASP A 49 16.75 30.78 -15.37
CA ASP A 49 15.38 31.18 -15.65
C ASP A 49 14.46 30.01 -15.30
N VAL A 50 13.34 30.28 -14.63
CA VAL A 50 12.37 29.26 -14.24
C VAL A 50 11.07 29.54 -14.97
N TYR A 51 10.60 28.57 -15.73
CA TYR A 51 9.33 28.62 -16.44
C TYR A 51 8.32 27.66 -15.82
N VAL A 52 7.04 28.00 -15.95
CA VAL A 52 5.92 27.13 -15.60
C VAL A 52 5.04 26.90 -16.82
N TYR A 53 4.84 25.62 -17.14
CA TYR A 53 3.89 25.17 -18.15
C TYR A 53 2.69 24.52 -17.46
N ALA A 54 1.52 25.12 -17.65
CA ALA A 54 0.26 24.58 -17.16
C ALA A 54 -0.54 24.06 -18.36
N TYR A 55 -0.99 22.81 -18.29
CA TYR A 55 -1.75 22.15 -19.35
C TYR A 55 -2.89 21.30 -18.78
N GLY A 56 -3.80 20.81 -19.62
CA GLY A 56 -4.99 20.06 -19.18
C GLY A 56 -6.24 20.69 -19.77
N THR A 57 -7.06 21.38 -18.95
CA THR A 57 -8.23 22.10 -19.47
C THR A 57 -7.88 23.26 -20.39
N LYS A 58 -6.74 23.91 -20.14
CA LYS A 58 -6.23 25.03 -20.93
C LYS A 58 -4.71 25.11 -20.77
N GLU A 59 -4.02 25.45 -21.85
CA GLU A 59 -2.59 25.77 -21.81
C GLU A 59 -2.40 27.24 -21.41
N ASN A 60 -1.43 27.53 -20.53
CA ASN A 60 -1.12 28.91 -20.14
C ASN A 60 -0.34 29.68 -21.23
N ALA A 61 0.58 29.00 -21.92
CA ALA A 61 1.36 29.51 -23.04
C ALA A 61 1.91 28.34 -23.86
N GLU A 62 2.47 28.60 -25.05
CA GLU A 62 3.26 27.59 -25.78
C GLU A 62 4.49 27.20 -24.95
N TRP A 63 4.96 25.95 -25.09
CA TRP A 63 6.20 25.49 -24.46
C TRP A 63 7.35 26.49 -24.72
N PRO A 64 8.15 26.90 -23.71
CA PRO A 64 8.30 26.33 -22.36
C PRO A 64 7.30 26.80 -21.29
N GLY A 65 6.25 27.54 -21.68
CA GLY A 65 5.29 28.13 -20.75
C GLY A 65 5.64 29.56 -20.35
N GLU A 66 5.14 29.98 -19.20
CA GLU A 66 5.29 31.35 -18.68
C GLU A 66 6.55 31.48 -17.81
N LEU A 67 7.32 32.56 -17.98
CA LEU A 67 8.46 32.87 -17.12
C LEU A 67 7.96 33.23 -15.72
N MET A 68 8.44 32.54 -14.69
CA MET A 68 8.08 32.80 -13.30
C MET A 68 8.81 34.01 -12.73
N THR A 69 8.15 34.70 -11.79
CA THR A 69 8.71 35.87 -11.10
C THR A 69 9.40 35.44 -9.81
N LYS A 70 10.64 35.88 -9.57
CA LYS A 70 11.33 35.62 -8.31
C LYS A 70 10.89 36.63 -7.24
N GLU A 71 10.38 36.12 -6.13
CA GLU A 71 9.94 36.89 -4.98
C GLU A 71 11.09 37.17 -4.00
N ASP A 72 10.88 38.10 -3.06
CA ASP A 72 11.86 38.44 -2.00
C ASP A 72 12.20 37.25 -1.09
N SER A 73 11.28 36.29 -0.97
CA SER A 73 11.50 35.01 -0.27
C SER A 73 12.51 34.10 -0.96
N GLY A 74 12.89 34.40 -2.21
CA GLY A 74 13.74 33.56 -3.04
C GLY A 74 12.98 32.52 -3.88
N LEU A 75 11.68 32.33 -3.62
CA LEU A 75 10.80 31.45 -4.39
C LEU A 75 10.40 32.08 -5.72
N TYR A 76 10.15 31.24 -6.72
CA TYR A 76 9.61 31.67 -8.01
C TYR A 76 8.10 31.48 -8.02
N LYS A 77 7.32 32.48 -8.45
CA LYS A 77 5.86 32.52 -8.42
C LYS A 77 5.26 32.64 -9.82
N ALA A 78 4.11 32.01 -10.03
CA ALA A 78 3.18 32.30 -11.12
C ALA A 78 1.71 32.26 -10.63
N SER A 79 0.84 33.02 -11.28
CA SER A 79 -0.58 33.14 -10.94
C SER A 79 -1.46 32.83 -12.16
N PHE A 80 -2.48 32.00 -11.95
CA PHE A 80 -3.40 31.55 -13.00
C PHE A 80 -4.79 32.10 -12.73
N ALA A 81 -5.47 32.67 -13.72
CA ALA A 81 -6.83 33.18 -13.57
C ALA A 81 -7.83 32.08 -13.15
N SER A 82 -8.92 32.43 -12.47
CA SER A 82 -9.96 31.48 -12.01
C SER A 82 -10.68 30.68 -13.11
N SER A 83 -10.42 31.00 -14.38
CA SER A 83 -10.86 30.22 -15.54
C SER A 83 -10.08 28.90 -15.74
N PHE A 84 -8.91 28.78 -15.12
CA PHE A 84 -8.13 27.56 -15.03
C PHE A 84 -8.75 26.68 -13.93
N LYS A 85 -9.16 25.46 -14.29
CA LYS A 85 -10.06 24.63 -13.47
C LYS A 85 -9.39 23.39 -12.90
N SER A 86 -8.47 22.80 -13.65
CA SER A 86 -7.72 21.61 -13.27
C SER A 86 -6.56 21.43 -14.24
N GLU A 87 -5.41 21.96 -13.86
CA GLU A 87 -4.21 21.95 -14.68
C GLU A 87 -3.17 21.00 -14.09
N LYS A 88 -2.32 20.51 -14.97
CA LYS A 88 -1.09 19.80 -14.67
C LYS A 88 0.06 20.79 -14.85
N ILE A 89 0.94 20.87 -13.88
CA ILE A 89 2.00 21.88 -13.78
C ILE A 89 3.36 21.22 -14.00
N ILE A 90 4.16 21.79 -14.90
CA ILE A 90 5.57 21.43 -15.12
C ILE A 90 6.41 22.68 -14.93
N PHE A 91 7.43 22.59 -14.08
CA PHE A 91 8.49 23.58 -13.93
C PHE A 91 9.66 23.22 -14.85
N ASN A 92 10.27 24.18 -15.53
CA ASN A 92 11.40 23.90 -16.42
C ASN A 92 12.37 25.07 -16.56
N ASN A 93 13.56 24.79 -17.09
CA ASN A 93 14.62 25.78 -17.26
C ASN A 93 14.57 26.56 -18.60
N GLY A 94 13.51 26.38 -19.40
CA GLY A 94 13.31 27.06 -20.67
C GLY A 94 14.22 26.61 -21.82
N LEU A 95 15.01 25.55 -21.63
CA LEU A 95 15.96 25.06 -22.65
C LEU A 95 15.37 23.90 -23.48
N GLU A 96 15.80 23.83 -24.74
CA GLU A 96 15.40 22.80 -25.68
C GLU A 96 16.17 21.48 -25.52
N LYS A 97 15.59 20.38 -26.04
CA LYS A 97 16.21 19.04 -26.00
C LYS A 97 17.58 19.06 -26.69
N GLY A 98 18.62 18.64 -25.96
CA GLY A 98 20.02 18.67 -26.43
C GLY A 98 20.84 19.89 -25.96
N ASN A 99 20.18 20.91 -25.39
CA ASN A 99 20.83 22.10 -24.82
C ASN A 99 20.78 22.11 -23.28
N GLY A 100 20.70 20.94 -22.63
CA GLY A 100 20.59 20.84 -21.17
C GLY A 100 19.18 21.11 -20.64
N LYS A 101 18.13 20.68 -21.36
CA LYS A 101 16.74 20.73 -20.89
C LYS A 101 16.63 20.02 -19.53
N GLU A 102 16.08 20.74 -18.56
CA GLU A 102 15.67 20.19 -17.26
C GLU A 102 14.22 20.60 -16.99
N GLN A 103 13.44 19.66 -16.45
CA GLN A 103 12.07 19.91 -16.04
C GLN A 103 11.70 19.05 -14.83
N TYR A 104 10.68 19.48 -14.10
CA TYR A 104 10.03 18.66 -13.08
C TYR A 104 8.51 18.91 -13.08
N PRO A 105 7.70 17.85 -13.04
CA PRO A 105 8.09 16.44 -13.17
C PRO A 105 8.63 16.13 -14.59
N GLU A 106 9.41 15.07 -14.72
CA GLU A 106 9.85 14.56 -16.03
C GLU A 106 8.71 13.87 -16.79
N ALA A 107 7.73 13.36 -16.05
CA ALA A 107 6.55 12.66 -16.53
C ALA A 107 5.29 13.54 -16.50
N ALA A 108 4.21 13.06 -15.86
CA ALA A 108 2.96 13.80 -15.73
C ALA A 108 3.14 15.03 -14.83
N GLY A 109 2.57 16.17 -15.23
CA GLY A 109 2.60 17.40 -14.45
C GLY A 109 1.85 17.27 -13.11
N LEU A 110 2.23 18.12 -12.15
CA LEU A 110 1.64 18.16 -10.81
C LEU A 110 0.23 18.75 -10.87
N SER A 111 -0.74 18.11 -10.21
CA SER A 111 -2.12 18.59 -10.23
C SER A 111 -2.28 19.91 -9.48
N LEU A 112 -2.99 20.85 -10.09
CA LEU A 112 -3.42 22.12 -9.51
C LEU A 112 -4.91 22.34 -9.80
N LYS A 113 -5.73 22.47 -8.76
CA LYS A 113 -7.16 22.78 -8.90
C LYS A 113 -7.39 24.29 -8.81
N ALA A 114 -8.54 24.74 -9.29
CA ALA A 114 -8.97 26.14 -9.17
C ALA A 114 -8.95 26.62 -7.71
N GLY A 115 -8.29 27.76 -7.46
CA GLY A 115 -8.19 28.40 -6.15
C GLY A 115 -7.14 27.79 -5.21
N GLU A 116 -6.41 26.76 -5.64
CA GLU A 116 -5.30 26.22 -4.86
C GLU A 116 -4.04 27.12 -4.94
N CYS A 117 -3.27 27.13 -3.86
CA CYS A 117 -1.93 27.71 -3.80
C CYS A 117 -0.97 26.61 -3.38
N LYS A 118 -0.04 26.23 -4.28
CA LYS A 118 0.84 25.08 -4.09
C LYS A 118 2.31 25.48 -4.24
N MET A 119 3.21 24.73 -3.61
CA MET A 119 4.65 24.90 -3.78
C MET A 119 5.31 23.57 -4.13
N LEU A 120 6.24 23.59 -5.09
CA LEU A 120 7.21 22.53 -5.30
C LEU A 120 8.49 22.87 -4.53
N THR A 121 8.80 22.09 -3.51
CA THR A 121 10.00 22.27 -2.67
C THR A 121 11.27 21.84 -3.40
N ALA A 122 12.43 22.26 -2.88
CA ALA A 122 13.73 21.80 -3.37
C ALA A 122 13.90 20.27 -3.25
N GLU A 123 13.22 19.64 -2.29
CA GLU A 123 13.12 18.19 -2.08
C GLU A 123 12.04 17.52 -2.96
N LYS A 124 11.59 18.19 -4.03
CA LYS A 124 10.62 17.64 -5.00
C LYS A 124 9.24 17.33 -4.41
N GLN A 125 8.87 17.93 -3.28
CA GLN A 125 7.56 17.74 -2.65
C GLN A 125 6.55 18.76 -3.18
N TRP A 126 5.37 18.29 -3.60
CA TRP A 126 4.25 19.14 -4.00
C TRP A 126 3.30 19.37 -2.82
N ILE A 127 3.42 20.53 -2.19
CA ILE A 127 2.78 20.82 -0.90
C ILE A 127 1.76 21.95 -1.00
N ASP A 128 0.83 21.98 -0.04
CA ASP A 128 -0.09 23.10 0.17
C ASP A 128 0.65 24.32 0.69
N TYR A 129 0.47 25.47 0.05
CA TYR A 129 1.15 26.74 0.37
C TYR A 129 0.13 27.85 0.69
N GLY A 130 -0.92 27.50 1.44
CA GLY A 130 -1.98 28.41 1.87
C GLY A 130 -2.99 28.72 0.76
N LYS A 131 -3.35 30.00 0.62
CA LYS A 131 -4.26 30.50 -0.43
C LYS A 131 -3.58 31.53 -1.33
N PRO A 132 -4.15 31.76 -2.53
CA PRO A 132 -3.69 32.77 -3.48
C PRO A 132 -4.14 34.17 -3.04
N ASP A 133 -3.68 34.57 -1.86
CA ASP A 133 -3.85 35.88 -1.24
C ASP A 133 -2.60 36.25 -0.41
N ASP A 134 -2.63 37.45 0.16
CA ASP A 134 -1.50 38.04 0.89
C ASP A 134 -1.53 37.70 2.39
N HIS A 135 -2.51 36.92 2.87
CA HIS A 135 -2.58 36.56 4.29
C HIS A 135 -1.38 35.70 4.71
N ALA A 136 -1.12 35.64 6.01
CA ALA A 136 -0.16 34.70 6.56
C ALA A 136 -0.68 33.27 6.52
N TYR A 137 0.19 32.28 6.33
CA TYR A 137 -0.17 30.86 6.47
C TYR A 137 0.98 30.07 7.09
N GLY A 138 0.64 29.14 7.99
CA GLY A 138 1.53 28.05 8.34
C GLY A 138 1.39 26.91 7.34
N TYR A 139 2.48 26.27 6.97
CA TYR A 139 2.48 25.09 6.10
C TYR A 139 3.53 24.07 6.50
N THR A 140 3.37 22.83 6.01
CA THR A 140 4.33 21.73 6.24
C THR A 140 5.21 21.54 5.01
N LEU A 141 6.49 21.23 5.21
CA LEU A 141 7.39 20.80 4.14
C LEU A 141 7.28 19.30 3.85
N THR A 142 6.71 18.54 4.79
CA THR A 142 6.26 17.17 4.58
C THR A 142 4.90 17.18 3.88
N ALA A 143 4.72 16.33 2.88
CA ALA A 143 3.46 16.23 2.16
C ALA A 143 2.29 15.83 3.09
N ASN A 144 1.11 16.37 2.83
CA ASN A 144 -0.11 15.98 3.51
C ASN A 144 -0.44 14.51 3.17
N ASN A 145 -1.04 13.78 4.11
CA ASN A 145 -1.39 12.36 4.05
C ASN A 145 -0.21 11.37 4.01
N THR A 146 1.03 11.79 4.29
CA THR A 146 2.15 10.85 4.43
C THR A 146 1.86 9.79 5.50
N SER A 147 2.06 8.52 5.12
CA SER A 147 2.02 7.35 6.02
C SER A 147 3.39 7.07 6.63
N PHE A 148 3.43 6.54 7.86
CA PHE A 148 4.66 6.14 8.56
C PHE A 148 4.38 5.04 9.59
N SER A 149 5.36 4.17 9.85
CA SER A 149 5.27 3.05 10.80
C SER A 149 6.13 3.23 12.06
N THR A 150 6.97 4.27 12.08
CA THR A 150 7.81 4.63 13.24
C THR A 150 6.98 5.18 14.40
N GLU A 151 7.58 5.30 15.59
CA GLU A 151 6.87 5.83 16.75
C GLU A 151 6.37 7.26 16.54
N SER A 152 7.14 8.06 15.82
CA SER A 152 6.77 9.40 15.37
C SER A 152 7.34 9.69 13.99
N LEU A 153 6.73 10.66 13.32
CA LEU A 153 7.25 11.34 12.13
C LEU A 153 7.60 12.78 12.51
N ASP A 154 8.80 13.24 12.14
CA ASP A 154 9.20 14.64 12.28
C ASP A 154 8.66 15.45 11.10
N VAL A 155 7.74 16.37 11.37
CA VAL A 155 7.12 17.24 10.37
C VAL A 155 7.75 18.62 10.48
N LYS A 156 8.45 19.04 9.41
CA LYS A 156 9.06 20.36 9.35
C LYS A 156 8.01 21.42 8.97
N LEU A 157 7.96 22.48 9.77
CA LEU A 157 6.99 23.57 9.69
C LEU A 157 7.63 24.82 9.08
N ALA A 158 6.82 25.58 8.36
CA ALA A 158 7.25 26.81 7.74
C ALA A 158 6.11 27.84 7.65
N LEU A 159 6.47 29.09 7.34
CA LEU A 159 5.56 30.24 7.37
C LEU A 159 5.60 31.01 6.05
N LYS A 160 4.42 31.40 5.56
CA LYS A 160 4.19 32.37 4.49
C LYS A 160 3.70 33.66 5.15
N ASN A 161 4.34 34.79 4.82
CA ASN A 161 3.95 36.14 5.28
C ASN A 161 3.79 36.32 6.81
N ALA A 162 4.51 35.53 7.61
CA ALA A 162 4.55 35.64 9.07
C ALA A 162 5.92 35.24 9.63
N ASP A 163 6.29 35.85 10.76
CA ASP A 163 7.54 35.54 11.47
C ASP A 163 7.38 34.36 12.44
N LYS A 164 6.18 34.16 12.96
CA LYS A 164 5.83 33.08 13.89
C LYS A 164 4.42 32.55 13.63
N GLY A 165 4.19 31.30 14.01
CA GLY A 165 2.88 30.65 13.96
C GLY A 165 2.61 29.82 15.21
N TYR A 166 1.48 29.16 15.23
CA TYR A 166 1.11 28.20 16.27
C TYR A 166 0.70 26.87 15.64
N TYR A 167 0.97 25.76 16.31
CA TYR A 167 0.48 24.45 15.91
C TYR A 167 -0.33 23.77 17.02
N SER A 168 -1.17 22.82 16.62
CA SER A 168 -1.93 21.93 17.49
C SER A 168 -1.92 20.52 16.87
N VAL A 169 -1.57 19.50 17.66
CA VAL A 169 -1.59 18.10 17.22
C VAL A 169 -2.72 17.36 17.92
N ASP A 170 -3.62 16.76 17.15
CA ASP A 170 -4.83 16.10 17.62
C ASP A 170 -5.65 16.96 18.61
N GLY A 171 -5.72 18.27 18.37
CA GLY A 171 -6.45 19.21 19.22
C GLY A 171 -5.73 19.61 20.52
N SER A 172 -4.42 19.37 20.62
CA SER A 172 -3.61 19.88 21.73
C SER A 172 -3.69 21.40 21.87
N ALA A 173 -3.28 21.95 23.01
CA ALA A 173 -3.11 23.39 23.16
C ALA A 173 -2.15 23.96 22.08
N LYS A 174 -2.43 25.18 21.61
CA LYS A 174 -1.61 25.89 20.63
C LYS A 174 -0.18 26.09 21.18
N LYS A 175 0.83 25.65 20.43
CA LYS A 175 2.26 25.85 20.73
C LYS A 175 2.89 26.72 19.65
N GLU A 176 3.69 27.70 20.06
CA GLU A 176 4.38 28.61 19.13
C GLU A 176 5.46 27.87 18.35
N PHE A 177 5.65 28.22 17.07
CA PHE A 177 6.77 27.76 16.24
C PHE A 177 7.29 28.88 15.35
N ALA A 178 8.56 28.80 15.00
CA ALA A 178 9.23 29.64 14.01
C ALA A 178 9.47 28.88 12.70
N ASN A 179 9.77 29.62 11.64
CA ASN A 179 10.02 29.04 10.33
C ASN A 179 11.23 28.07 10.38
N GLY A 180 11.01 26.80 10.00
CA GLY A 180 12.03 25.76 10.00
C GLY A 180 11.99 24.80 11.18
N ASP A 181 11.18 25.07 12.20
CA ASP A 181 10.98 24.18 13.35
C ASP A 181 10.37 22.83 12.92
N SER A 182 10.59 21.79 13.73
CA SER A 182 9.99 20.46 13.53
C SER A 182 9.05 20.10 14.68
N VAL A 183 7.98 19.37 14.36
CA VAL A 183 7.05 18.81 15.34
C VAL A 183 6.92 17.29 15.15
N LYS A 184 6.89 16.54 16.25
CA LYS A 184 6.63 15.10 16.24
C LYS A 184 5.14 14.82 16.14
N VAL A 185 4.75 14.06 15.12
CA VAL A 185 3.39 13.52 14.96
C VAL A 185 3.41 11.99 15.09
N GLY A 186 2.41 11.40 15.72
CA GLY A 186 2.29 9.97 16.02
C GLY A 186 2.84 9.52 17.38
N GLU A 187 3.63 10.34 18.07
CA GLU A 187 4.27 9.95 19.34
C GLU A 187 3.23 9.58 20.40
N GLY A 188 3.41 8.43 21.03
CA GLY A 188 2.52 7.86 22.04
C GLY A 188 1.20 7.33 21.49
N LYS A 189 0.87 7.59 20.21
CA LYS A 189 -0.39 7.23 19.58
C LYS A 189 -0.38 5.80 19.04
N ILE A 190 -1.53 5.13 19.05
CA ILE A 190 -1.71 3.78 18.48
C ILE A 190 -1.49 3.78 16.95
N GLY A 191 -0.94 2.70 16.39
CA GLY A 191 -0.86 2.52 14.95
C GLY A 191 -2.23 2.30 14.30
N ASN A 192 -2.28 2.28 12.97
CA ASN A 192 -3.51 2.26 12.16
C ASN A 192 -4.47 3.40 12.49
N SER A 193 -3.92 4.60 12.68
CA SER A 193 -4.66 5.79 13.09
C SER A 193 -4.21 7.06 12.36
N LYS A 194 -5.09 8.07 12.32
CA LYS A 194 -4.81 9.39 11.72
C LYS A 194 -4.32 10.36 12.79
N VAL A 195 -3.29 11.14 12.47
CA VAL A 195 -2.80 12.26 13.27
C VAL A 195 -3.15 13.56 12.56
N THR A 196 -3.82 14.47 13.26
CA THR A 196 -4.19 15.78 12.72
C THR A 196 -3.21 16.83 13.22
N LEU A 197 -2.62 17.60 12.32
CA LEU A 197 -1.78 18.76 12.63
C LEU A 197 -2.46 20.01 12.09
N THR A 198 -2.85 20.93 12.97
CA THR A 198 -3.44 22.22 12.60
C THR A 198 -2.43 23.34 12.84
N LEU A 199 -2.16 24.13 11.82
CA LEU A 199 -1.27 25.29 11.86
C LEU A 199 -2.08 26.58 11.80
N TYR A 200 -1.63 27.57 12.56
CA TYR A 200 -2.19 28.91 12.63
C TYR A 200 -1.10 29.94 12.37
N ALA A 201 -1.39 30.97 11.59
CA ALA A 201 -0.47 32.08 11.37
C ALA A 201 -1.22 33.40 11.31
N THR A 202 -0.55 34.48 11.73
CA THR A 202 -1.11 35.84 11.67
C THR A 202 -0.06 36.77 11.11
N GLY A 203 -0.41 37.46 10.02
CA GLY A 203 0.49 38.37 9.32
C GLY A 203 0.33 39.81 9.78
N ALA A 204 0.91 40.73 9.02
CA ALA A 204 0.80 42.17 9.25
C ALA A 204 -0.64 42.71 9.10
N ASP A 205 -1.51 41.98 8.42
CA ASP A 205 -2.94 42.28 8.25
C ASP A 205 -3.79 41.97 9.49
N GLY A 206 -3.23 41.25 10.47
CA GLY A 206 -3.93 40.84 11.69
C GLY A 206 -4.95 39.70 11.50
N VAL A 207 -5.00 39.06 10.32
CA VAL A 207 -5.91 37.94 10.05
C VAL A 207 -5.24 36.63 10.49
N GLU A 208 -5.87 35.90 11.41
CA GLU A 208 -5.43 34.53 11.75
C GLU A 208 -5.98 33.55 10.71
N THR A 209 -5.09 32.81 10.05
CA THR A 209 -5.46 31.71 9.15
C THR A 209 -5.27 30.37 9.84
N GLU A 210 -5.97 29.36 9.34
CA GLU A 210 -5.92 27.98 9.84
C GLU A 210 -5.71 27.02 8.67
N GLN A 211 -4.76 26.10 8.80
CA GLN A 211 -4.48 25.02 7.85
C GLN A 211 -4.44 23.68 8.58
N THR A 212 -5.11 22.65 8.05
CA THR A 212 -5.14 21.33 8.68
C THR A 212 -4.51 20.29 7.76
N TYR A 213 -3.56 19.54 8.32
CA TYR A 213 -2.82 18.46 7.71
C TYR A 213 -3.13 17.14 8.44
N THR A 214 -3.14 16.03 7.72
CA THR A 214 -3.37 14.69 8.24
C THR A 214 -2.17 13.80 7.91
N PHE A 215 -1.73 12.99 8.86
CA PHE A 215 -0.70 11.96 8.68
C PHE A 215 -1.25 10.62 9.15
N LYS A 216 -0.73 9.49 8.63
CA LYS A 216 -1.26 8.16 8.94
C LYS A 216 -0.19 7.31 9.62
N LYS A 217 -0.37 7.00 10.90
CA LYS A 217 0.49 6.05 11.61
C LYS A 217 -0.01 4.64 11.30
N THR A 218 0.85 3.75 10.83
CA THR A 218 0.49 2.38 10.45
C THR A 218 1.08 1.36 11.42
N PHE A 219 0.42 0.22 11.55
CA PHE A 219 0.93 -0.96 12.23
C PHE A 219 0.61 -2.19 11.37
N THR A 220 1.63 -2.98 11.07
CA THR A 220 1.50 -4.21 10.30
C THR A 220 1.91 -5.36 11.20
N ALA A 221 0.95 -6.22 11.54
CA ALA A 221 1.22 -7.45 12.27
C ALA A 221 2.04 -8.41 11.40
N SER A 222 2.85 -9.24 12.05
CA SER A 222 3.49 -10.39 11.41
C SER A 222 2.41 -11.30 10.81
N LYS A 223 2.73 -12.08 9.77
CA LYS A 223 1.77 -13.02 9.16
C LYS A 223 2.26 -14.45 9.32
N THR A 224 1.35 -15.38 9.61
CA THR A 224 1.67 -16.81 9.51
C THR A 224 1.99 -17.09 8.05
N THR A 225 3.16 -17.68 7.81
CA THR A 225 3.57 -18.14 6.48
C THR A 225 3.76 -19.64 6.54
N PHE A 226 3.52 -20.30 5.42
CA PHE A 226 3.85 -21.71 5.31
C PHE A 226 4.24 -22.04 3.89
N SER A 227 5.09 -23.04 3.75
CA SER A 227 5.46 -23.55 2.45
C SER A 227 5.85 -25.02 2.53
N ALA A 228 5.74 -25.72 1.42
CA ALA A 228 6.14 -27.12 1.30
C ALA A 228 7.21 -27.24 0.22
N LYS A 229 8.29 -27.97 0.51
CA LYS A 229 9.35 -28.22 -0.48
C LYS A 229 8.80 -28.98 -1.69
N SER A 230 7.81 -29.84 -1.44
CA SER A 230 7.12 -30.59 -2.49
C SER A 230 6.26 -29.73 -3.43
N ASP A 231 5.94 -28.48 -3.09
CA ASP A 231 5.32 -27.52 -4.03
C ASP A 231 6.34 -27.00 -5.08
N GLY A 232 7.63 -27.33 -4.96
CA GLY A 232 8.65 -27.03 -5.98
C GLY A 232 9.04 -25.55 -6.13
N HIS A 233 8.48 -24.66 -5.30
CA HIS A 233 8.79 -23.23 -5.29
C HIS A 233 10.27 -22.99 -4.95
N THR A 234 10.85 -21.93 -5.50
CA THR A 234 12.27 -21.55 -5.28
C THR A 234 12.44 -20.17 -4.65
N THR A 235 11.37 -19.38 -4.63
CA THR A 235 11.29 -18.10 -3.93
C THR A 235 10.31 -18.20 -2.76
N ALA A 236 10.46 -17.29 -1.79
CA ALA A 236 9.51 -17.17 -0.70
C ALA A 236 8.26 -16.40 -1.19
N PRO A 237 7.08 -16.61 -0.57
CA PRO A 237 5.93 -15.76 -0.85
C PRO A 237 6.25 -14.31 -0.45
N GLU A 238 5.69 -13.36 -1.18
CA GLU A 238 5.81 -11.95 -0.81
C GLU A 238 5.15 -11.65 0.53
N SER A 239 5.66 -10.61 1.21
CA SER A 239 5.29 -10.25 2.58
C SER A 239 4.74 -8.83 2.65
N GLY A 240 4.58 -8.27 3.86
CA GLY A 240 3.93 -6.97 4.04
C GLY A 240 2.42 -7.09 3.85
N TYR A 241 1.84 -6.38 2.88
CA TYR A 241 0.40 -6.44 2.61
C TYR A 241 -0.02 -7.63 1.73
N TYR A 242 0.90 -8.21 0.96
CA TYR A 242 0.69 -9.48 0.25
C TYR A 242 0.47 -10.66 1.21
N GLY A 243 -0.16 -11.73 0.73
CA GLY A 243 -0.29 -12.95 1.52
C GLY A 243 -0.67 -14.18 0.69
N THR A 244 0.03 -15.29 0.94
CA THR A 244 -0.35 -16.63 0.46
C THR A 244 -1.00 -17.36 1.63
N ASN A 245 -2.26 -17.74 1.48
CA ASN A 245 -3.13 -18.31 2.52
C ASN A 245 -3.12 -17.51 3.83
N PRO A 246 -3.49 -16.22 3.78
CA PRO A 246 -3.51 -15.37 4.98
C PRO A 246 -4.34 -16.01 6.10
N GLU A 247 -3.87 -15.92 7.34
CA GLU A 247 -4.55 -16.53 8.50
C GLU A 247 -4.78 -18.05 8.37
N MET A 248 -3.90 -18.76 7.65
CA MET A 248 -4.03 -20.18 7.32
C MET A 248 -5.36 -20.56 6.64
N GLN A 249 -5.94 -19.64 5.89
CA GLN A 249 -7.19 -19.88 5.18
C GLN A 249 -6.94 -20.77 3.96
N LEU A 250 -7.57 -21.95 3.93
CA LEU A 250 -7.44 -22.96 2.87
C LEU A 250 -8.71 -23.06 2.01
N GLY A 251 -9.50 -21.98 1.94
CA GLY A 251 -10.84 -21.99 1.38
C GLY A 251 -11.86 -22.70 2.29
N LYS A 252 -13.08 -22.91 1.79
CA LYS A 252 -14.17 -23.54 2.55
C LYS A 252 -14.97 -24.57 1.75
N HIS A 253 -15.38 -25.65 2.42
CA HIS A 253 -16.46 -26.50 1.92
C HIS A 253 -17.80 -25.74 1.97
N LYS A 254 -18.24 -25.23 0.81
CA LYS A 254 -19.45 -24.43 0.61
C LYS A 254 -19.82 -24.41 -0.88
N THR A 255 -21.10 -24.62 -1.19
CA THR A 255 -21.65 -24.37 -2.52
C THR A 255 -21.78 -22.87 -2.77
N ILE A 256 -21.34 -22.43 -3.94
CA ILE A 256 -21.42 -21.03 -4.39
C ILE A 256 -22.36 -20.92 -5.60
N SER A 257 -23.18 -19.88 -5.60
CA SER A 257 -23.97 -19.47 -6.77
C SER A 257 -23.09 -18.66 -7.71
N VAL A 258 -22.90 -19.10 -8.96
CA VAL A 258 -22.13 -18.35 -9.98
C VAL A 258 -23.07 -17.39 -10.71
N ASP A 259 -23.35 -16.24 -10.12
CA ASP A 259 -24.37 -15.28 -10.59
C ASP A 259 -23.92 -13.80 -10.57
N GLY A 260 -22.73 -13.52 -10.05
CA GLY A 260 -22.11 -12.20 -9.92
C GLY A 260 -22.46 -11.51 -8.60
N ASP A 261 -23.25 -12.13 -7.73
CA ASP A 261 -23.58 -11.65 -6.39
C ASP A 261 -22.58 -12.20 -5.36
N LEU A 262 -21.85 -11.29 -4.71
CA LEU A 262 -20.75 -11.66 -3.82
C LEU A 262 -21.20 -12.08 -2.41
N SER A 263 -22.50 -12.30 -2.17
CA SER A 263 -23.05 -12.62 -0.84
C SER A 263 -22.68 -14.02 -0.35
N ASP A 264 -22.40 -14.96 -1.26
CA ASP A 264 -21.93 -16.30 -0.91
C ASP A 264 -20.47 -16.32 -0.43
N TRP A 265 -19.69 -15.28 -0.70
CA TRP A 265 -18.28 -15.21 -0.30
C TRP A 265 -18.12 -14.54 1.06
N ASP A 266 -17.03 -14.83 1.77
CA ASP A 266 -16.56 -14.06 2.92
C ASP A 266 -15.05 -14.18 3.06
N SER A 267 -14.46 -13.36 3.93
CA SER A 267 -13.01 -13.27 4.08
C SER A 267 -12.35 -14.57 4.54
N SER A 268 -13.09 -15.55 5.08
CA SER A 268 -12.50 -16.84 5.48
C SER A 268 -12.22 -17.78 4.30
N MET A 269 -12.60 -17.38 3.09
CA MET A 269 -12.37 -18.13 1.85
C MET A 269 -11.19 -17.57 1.05
N ILE A 270 -10.54 -16.49 1.49
CA ILE A 270 -9.36 -15.93 0.82
C ILE A 270 -8.24 -16.97 0.90
N ILE A 271 -7.61 -17.26 -0.24
CA ILE A 271 -6.46 -18.14 -0.32
C ILE A 271 -5.21 -17.38 -0.79
N ALA A 272 -5.37 -16.21 -1.41
CA ALA A 272 -4.26 -15.29 -1.68
C ALA A 272 -4.73 -13.83 -1.69
N GLN A 273 -3.84 -12.95 -1.25
CA GLN A 273 -4.05 -11.52 -1.09
C GLN A 273 -2.91 -10.77 -1.81
N GLY A 274 -3.27 -9.95 -2.79
CA GLY A 274 -2.41 -9.00 -3.48
C GLY A 274 -2.48 -7.63 -2.81
N VAL A 275 -1.91 -6.63 -3.46
CA VAL A 275 -2.09 -5.22 -3.09
C VAL A 275 -2.66 -4.47 -4.28
N ALA A 276 -3.17 -3.27 -4.08
CA ALA A 276 -3.76 -2.48 -5.15
C ALA A 276 -2.76 -1.44 -5.68
N ASN A 277 -2.94 -1.07 -6.95
CA ASN A 277 -1.98 -0.27 -7.70
C ASN A 277 -0.62 -0.97 -7.62
N ASP A 278 -0.43 -2.12 -8.23
CA ASP A 278 0.89 -2.78 -8.35
C ASP A 278 1.09 -3.50 -9.68
N ASP A 279 0.08 -3.49 -10.56
CA ASP A 279 0.21 -4.04 -11.91
C ASP A 279 1.24 -3.27 -12.77
N PRO A 280 1.90 -3.91 -13.75
CA PRO A 280 2.98 -3.34 -14.55
C PRO A 280 2.75 -1.94 -15.11
N ARG A 281 1.50 -1.58 -15.42
CA ARG A 281 1.18 -0.26 -15.94
C ARG A 281 1.65 0.86 -15.01
N VAL A 282 1.60 0.67 -13.70
CA VAL A 282 1.86 1.76 -12.75
C VAL A 282 3.32 2.26 -12.83
N TYR A 283 4.23 1.42 -13.30
CA TYR A 283 5.67 1.67 -13.40
C TYR A 283 6.12 2.29 -14.72
N MET A 284 5.20 2.46 -15.67
CA MET A 284 5.44 3.15 -16.93
C MET A 284 4.62 4.44 -16.98
N PRO A 285 5.25 5.63 -17.02
CA PRO A 285 4.53 6.90 -17.03
C PRO A 285 3.50 7.04 -18.16
N SER A 286 3.69 6.34 -19.28
CA SER A 286 2.83 6.38 -20.46
C SER A 286 1.65 5.41 -20.41
N SER A 287 1.68 4.35 -19.60
CA SER A 287 0.83 3.15 -19.78
C SER A 287 -0.48 3.14 -19.00
N MET A 288 -0.68 4.09 -18.07
CA MET A 288 -1.91 4.18 -17.26
C MET A 288 -3.20 4.35 -18.08
N HIS A 289 -3.09 4.64 -19.37
CA HIS A 289 -4.21 4.72 -20.31
C HIS A 289 -4.85 3.35 -20.63
N GLU A 290 -4.23 2.24 -20.22
CA GLU A 290 -4.65 0.87 -20.55
C GLU A 290 -5.57 0.22 -19.50
N GLN A 291 -6.14 -0.94 -19.83
CA GLN A 291 -6.98 -1.71 -18.91
C GLN A 291 -6.18 -2.17 -17.68
N PRO A 292 -6.72 -1.99 -16.46
CA PRO A 292 -6.10 -2.51 -15.23
C PRO A 292 -6.19 -4.04 -15.15
N TRP A 293 -5.02 -4.65 -14.89
CA TRP A 293 -4.85 -6.09 -14.63
C TRP A 293 -4.18 -6.26 -13.28
N ASP A 294 -4.85 -5.78 -12.23
CA ASP A 294 -4.35 -5.66 -10.86
C ASP A 294 -5.13 -6.65 -9.98
N ALA A 295 -4.50 -7.78 -9.64
CA ALA A 295 -5.09 -8.89 -8.91
C ALA A 295 -5.01 -8.65 -7.40
N TYR A 296 -6.17 -8.41 -6.79
CA TYR A 296 -6.22 -8.02 -5.39
C TYR A 296 -6.52 -9.16 -4.43
N ALA A 297 -7.50 -10.03 -4.72
CA ALA A 297 -7.82 -11.15 -3.84
C ALA A 297 -8.32 -12.37 -4.62
N LEU A 298 -7.85 -13.55 -4.20
CA LEU A 298 -8.27 -14.83 -4.72
C LEU A 298 -8.93 -15.62 -3.60
N TYR A 299 -10.17 -16.05 -3.83
CA TYR A 299 -10.93 -16.86 -2.89
C TYR A 299 -11.15 -18.25 -3.47
N SER A 300 -11.34 -19.25 -2.59
CA SER A 300 -11.76 -20.58 -3.01
C SER A 300 -12.77 -21.23 -2.06
N ALA A 301 -13.68 -21.98 -2.66
CA ALA A 301 -14.61 -22.86 -1.98
C ALA A 301 -14.81 -24.14 -2.80
N TRP A 302 -15.39 -25.18 -2.21
CA TRP A 302 -15.76 -26.40 -2.95
C TRP A 302 -17.03 -27.03 -2.39
N ASP A 303 -17.72 -27.82 -3.21
CA ASP A 303 -18.76 -28.74 -2.75
C ASP A 303 -18.48 -30.16 -3.28
N ASP A 304 -19.50 -31.01 -3.33
CA ASP A 304 -19.37 -32.39 -3.81
C ASP A 304 -19.11 -32.46 -5.33
N ASP A 305 -19.47 -31.42 -6.09
CA ASP A 305 -19.46 -31.42 -7.55
C ASP A 305 -18.42 -30.44 -8.15
N ASN A 306 -18.18 -29.30 -7.51
CA ASN A 306 -17.42 -28.19 -8.09
C ASN A 306 -16.36 -27.62 -7.14
N LEU A 307 -15.26 -27.18 -7.75
CA LEU A 307 -14.30 -26.24 -7.18
C LEU A 307 -14.67 -24.83 -7.63
N TYR A 308 -14.79 -23.90 -6.69
CA TYR A 308 -15.18 -22.52 -6.91
C TYR A 308 -14.00 -21.57 -6.68
N PHE A 309 -13.96 -20.51 -7.48
CA PHE A 309 -13.06 -19.38 -7.29
C PHE A 309 -13.81 -18.05 -7.39
N LEU A 310 -13.39 -17.08 -6.59
CA LEU A 310 -13.68 -15.66 -6.82
C LEU A 310 -12.35 -14.95 -7.05
N LEU A 311 -12.21 -14.31 -8.21
CA LEU A 311 -11.10 -13.43 -8.54
C LEU A 311 -11.58 -12.00 -8.33
N GLU A 312 -10.84 -11.21 -7.58
CA GLU A 312 -11.11 -9.80 -7.32
C GLU A 312 -9.95 -8.97 -7.87
N LEU A 313 -10.23 -8.06 -8.80
CA LEU A 313 -9.25 -7.18 -9.42
C LEU A 313 -9.53 -5.72 -9.02
N ALA A 314 -8.49 -4.99 -8.63
CA ALA A 314 -8.60 -3.58 -8.26
C ALA A 314 -8.54 -2.67 -9.50
N ASN A 315 -9.19 -1.51 -9.40
CA ASN A 315 -9.01 -0.42 -10.36
C ASN A 315 -8.84 0.90 -9.63
N THR A 316 -7.61 1.16 -9.20
CA THR A 316 -7.22 2.38 -8.50
C THR A 316 -7.09 3.58 -9.43
N THR A 317 -7.14 3.39 -10.76
CA THR A 317 -6.96 4.45 -11.76
C THR A 317 -8.00 5.58 -11.62
N TYR A 318 -9.20 5.32 -11.10
CA TYR A 318 -10.19 6.35 -10.74
C TYR A 318 -9.67 7.40 -9.73
N ILE A 319 -8.62 7.06 -8.97
CA ILE A 319 -8.01 7.89 -7.94
C ILE A 319 -6.61 8.32 -8.37
N THR A 320 -5.79 7.38 -8.85
CA THR A 320 -4.37 7.59 -9.14
C THR A 320 -4.10 8.22 -10.52
N SER A 321 -5.02 8.08 -11.47
CA SER A 321 -4.96 8.77 -12.78
C SER A 321 -6.36 8.98 -13.40
N PRO A 322 -7.20 9.82 -12.79
CA PRO A 322 -8.57 10.05 -13.26
C PRO A 322 -8.65 10.68 -14.67
N GLU A 323 -7.55 11.28 -15.17
CA GLU A 323 -7.47 11.80 -16.54
C GLU A 323 -7.40 10.72 -17.63
N ASP A 324 -6.98 9.49 -17.30
CA ASP A 324 -6.94 8.37 -18.24
C ASP A 324 -8.35 7.80 -18.40
N ASN A 325 -9.20 8.57 -19.09
CA ASN A 325 -10.65 8.39 -19.21
C ASN A 325 -11.07 6.97 -19.60
N PHE A 326 -10.25 6.24 -20.35
CA PHE A 326 -10.54 4.83 -20.65
C PHE A 326 -10.40 3.96 -19.39
N ALA A 327 -9.21 3.96 -18.77
CA ALA A 327 -8.88 3.16 -17.58
C ALA A 327 -9.72 3.56 -16.35
N ALA A 328 -9.94 4.86 -16.16
CA ALA A 328 -10.82 5.44 -15.14
C ALA A 328 -12.30 5.45 -15.59
N SER A 329 -12.77 4.41 -16.26
CA SER A 329 -14.18 4.27 -16.62
C SER A 329 -14.64 2.82 -16.68
N ASN A 330 -15.95 2.65 -16.77
CA ASN A 330 -16.56 1.35 -16.98
C ASN A 330 -16.16 0.72 -18.34
N GLU A 331 -15.55 1.48 -19.25
CA GLU A 331 -15.11 1.01 -20.56
C GLU A 331 -13.82 0.18 -20.50
N ALA A 332 -13.07 0.23 -19.39
CA ALA A 332 -11.86 -0.57 -19.18
C ALA A 332 -12.12 -1.95 -18.54
N ARG A 333 -13.37 -2.31 -18.24
CA ARG A 333 -13.72 -3.62 -17.65
C ARG A 333 -13.09 -4.81 -18.41
N PRO A 334 -12.51 -5.82 -17.75
CA PRO A 334 -11.68 -6.81 -18.46
C PRO A 334 -12.50 -7.71 -19.41
N TRP A 335 -13.79 -7.93 -19.13
CA TRP A 335 -14.71 -8.65 -20.02
C TRP A 335 -15.21 -7.85 -21.24
N ARG A 336 -14.65 -6.66 -21.51
CA ARG A 336 -14.89 -5.98 -22.78
C ARG A 336 -14.08 -6.59 -23.92
N ASN A 337 -12.86 -7.02 -23.61
CA ASN A 337 -11.95 -7.65 -24.55
C ASN A 337 -11.94 -9.15 -24.24
N SER A 338 -11.81 -10.01 -25.24
CA SER A 338 -11.77 -11.48 -25.04
C SER A 338 -10.35 -11.91 -24.69
N ILE A 339 -9.86 -11.54 -23.50
CA ILE A 339 -8.45 -11.71 -23.13
C ILE A 339 -8.28 -12.99 -22.31
N PRO A 340 -7.28 -13.84 -22.61
CA PRO A 340 -7.03 -15.06 -21.84
C PRO A 340 -6.69 -14.79 -20.38
N MET A 341 -7.23 -15.63 -19.50
CA MET A 341 -6.95 -15.71 -18.07
C MET A 341 -6.75 -17.19 -17.72
N TYR A 342 -5.96 -17.46 -16.69
CA TYR A 342 -5.65 -18.82 -16.28
C TYR A 342 -5.82 -19.00 -14.78
N LEU A 343 -6.31 -20.18 -14.39
CA LEU A 343 -6.08 -20.75 -13.07
C LEU A 343 -5.07 -21.88 -13.23
N ALA A 344 -3.90 -21.71 -12.64
CA ALA A 344 -2.86 -22.73 -12.56
C ALA A 344 -3.05 -23.55 -11.28
N LEU A 345 -3.13 -24.88 -11.43
CA LEU A 345 -3.43 -25.81 -10.36
C LEU A 345 -2.31 -26.85 -10.21
N SER A 346 -2.01 -27.15 -8.93
CA SER A 346 -1.16 -28.25 -8.49
C SER A 346 -2.06 -29.31 -7.86
N ILE A 347 -2.37 -30.34 -8.63
CA ILE A 347 -3.26 -31.45 -8.32
C ILE A 347 -2.46 -32.74 -8.21
N ASP A 348 -1.76 -33.17 -9.26
CA ASP A 348 -1.06 -34.46 -9.30
C ASP A 348 0.43 -34.29 -8.98
N PRO A 349 0.89 -34.61 -7.74
CA PRO A 349 2.27 -34.36 -7.32
C PRO A 349 3.32 -35.16 -8.09
N ALA A 350 2.91 -36.10 -8.94
CA ALA A 350 3.82 -36.86 -9.79
C ALA A 350 4.08 -36.18 -11.16
N LYS A 351 3.42 -35.06 -11.47
CA LYS A 351 3.39 -34.47 -12.83
C LYS A 351 3.72 -32.99 -12.85
N GLN A 352 5.00 -32.65 -12.75
CA GLN A 352 5.41 -31.25 -12.88
C GLN A 352 5.57 -30.83 -14.34
N ALA A 353 4.80 -29.83 -14.78
CA ALA A 353 5.05 -29.14 -16.03
C ALA A 353 5.97 -27.93 -15.86
N THR A 354 6.72 -27.63 -16.92
CA THR A 354 7.64 -26.48 -16.99
C THR A 354 7.04 -25.26 -17.70
N GLY A 355 5.81 -25.38 -18.20
CA GLY A 355 5.18 -24.43 -19.13
C GLY A 355 5.15 -24.93 -20.58
N LYS A 356 6.02 -25.88 -20.94
CA LYS A 356 6.04 -26.51 -22.26
C LYS A 356 4.70 -27.17 -22.61
N ALA A 357 4.38 -27.15 -23.90
CA ALA A 357 3.19 -27.79 -24.43
C ALA A 357 3.44 -28.55 -25.72
N VAL A 358 2.70 -29.63 -25.95
CA VAL A 358 2.78 -30.47 -27.14
C VAL A 358 1.43 -30.51 -27.86
N GLY A 359 1.46 -30.60 -29.18
CA GLY A 359 0.25 -30.83 -29.97
C GLY A 359 0.54 -31.41 -31.34
N THR A 360 -0.53 -31.68 -32.08
CA THR A 360 -0.46 -32.28 -33.42
C THR A 360 -0.96 -31.29 -34.47
N ASN A 361 -0.13 -31.04 -35.49
CA ASN A 361 -0.49 -30.26 -36.67
C ASN A 361 -1.59 -30.96 -37.49
N LYS A 362 -2.25 -30.20 -38.37
CA LYS A 362 -3.28 -30.75 -39.29
C LYS A 362 -2.76 -31.87 -40.21
N ASP A 363 -1.46 -31.90 -40.49
CA ASP A 363 -0.81 -32.93 -41.30
C ASP A 363 -0.40 -34.18 -40.49
N GLY A 364 -0.66 -34.19 -39.18
CA GLY A 364 -0.32 -35.28 -38.26
C GLY A 364 1.08 -35.19 -37.65
N SER A 365 1.88 -34.17 -37.99
CA SER A 365 3.19 -33.97 -37.35
C SER A 365 3.05 -33.41 -35.93
N VAL A 366 3.85 -33.92 -35.00
CA VAL A 366 3.91 -33.42 -33.61
C VAL A 366 4.81 -32.21 -33.52
N TYR A 367 4.41 -31.21 -32.75
CA TYR A 367 5.22 -30.04 -32.41
C TYR A 367 5.24 -29.81 -30.89
N THR A 368 6.30 -29.19 -30.40
CA THR A 368 6.44 -28.76 -29.01
C THR A 368 6.60 -27.24 -29.00
N ASN A 369 5.84 -26.57 -28.15
CA ASN A 369 5.98 -25.16 -27.81
C ASN A 369 6.71 -25.03 -26.46
N PRO A 370 7.56 -24.00 -26.28
CA PRO A 370 8.20 -23.73 -24.99
C PRO A 370 7.21 -23.30 -23.91
N PHE A 371 6.06 -22.73 -24.30
CA PHE A 371 5.01 -22.25 -23.40
C PHE A 371 3.61 -22.67 -23.89
N VAL A 372 2.61 -22.65 -23.01
CA VAL A 372 1.21 -22.98 -23.33
C VAL A 372 0.52 -21.90 -24.18
N TRP A 373 0.99 -20.65 -24.08
CA TRP A 373 0.58 -19.54 -24.93
C TRP A 373 1.80 -18.76 -25.42
N GLY A 374 1.60 -17.66 -26.16
CA GLY A 374 2.71 -16.82 -26.64
C GLY A 374 3.58 -17.47 -27.72
N CYS A 375 3.22 -18.65 -28.23
CA CYS A 375 4.03 -19.42 -29.18
C CYS A 375 3.45 -19.43 -30.60
N THR A 376 4.34 -19.45 -31.60
CA THR A 376 4.00 -19.64 -33.02
C THR A 376 4.94 -20.68 -33.64
N ASN A 377 4.38 -21.73 -34.23
CA ASN A 377 5.13 -22.79 -34.94
C ASN A 377 6.25 -23.45 -34.12
N GLY A 378 6.02 -23.75 -32.84
CA GLY A 378 7.02 -24.42 -31.98
C GLY A 378 8.01 -23.50 -31.27
N THR A 379 7.91 -22.19 -31.49
CA THR A 379 8.82 -21.19 -30.90
C THR A 379 8.03 -20.14 -30.14
N ALA A 380 8.57 -19.66 -29.01
CA ALA A 380 8.07 -18.44 -28.37
C ALA A 380 8.15 -17.28 -29.37
N LYS A 381 7.09 -16.48 -29.46
CA LYS A 381 7.04 -15.37 -30.41
C LYS A 381 7.98 -14.26 -29.94
N ASP A 382 7.81 -13.86 -28.69
CA ASP A 382 8.47 -12.74 -28.03
C ASP A 382 8.47 -12.97 -26.52
N GLY A 383 7.32 -13.35 -25.93
CA GLY A 383 7.21 -13.68 -24.50
C GLY A 383 6.61 -15.06 -24.16
N GLY A 384 6.38 -15.30 -22.87
CA GLY A 384 5.66 -16.46 -22.36
C GLY A 384 5.98 -16.81 -20.91
N THR A 385 5.17 -17.69 -20.31
CA THR A 385 5.31 -18.02 -18.88
C THR A 385 5.66 -19.49 -18.66
N GLY A 386 6.78 -19.71 -17.96
CA GLY A 386 7.24 -20.99 -17.46
C GLY A 386 6.91 -21.21 -15.99
N PHE A 387 7.14 -22.44 -15.52
CA PHE A 387 6.85 -22.84 -14.15
C PHE A 387 8.04 -23.60 -13.54
N THR A 388 8.56 -23.07 -12.44
CA THR A 388 9.43 -23.82 -11.52
C THR A 388 8.61 -24.38 -10.37
N THR A 389 7.65 -23.61 -9.84
CA THR A 389 6.64 -24.11 -8.91
C THR A 389 5.82 -25.23 -9.56
N HIS A 390 5.45 -26.25 -8.78
CA HIS A 390 4.73 -27.40 -9.28
C HIS A 390 3.33 -27.02 -9.80
N ILE A 391 3.13 -27.11 -11.11
CA ILE A 391 1.83 -26.93 -11.79
C ILE A 391 1.66 -28.08 -12.78
N ASP A 392 0.49 -28.70 -12.79
CA ASP A 392 0.16 -29.81 -13.70
C ASP A 392 -1.14 -29.59 -14.47
N THR A 393 -1.96 -28.64 -14.05
CA THR A 393 -3.26 -28.38 -14.67
C THR A 393 -3.46 -26.88 -14.87
N LEU A 394 -3.80 -26.46 -16.09
CA LEU A 394 -4.18 -25.08 -16.41
C LEU A 394 -5.63 -25.03 -16.85
N VAL A 395 -6.46 -24.24 -16.16
CA VAL A 395 -7.81 -23.90 -16.59
C VAL A 395 -7.73 -22.57 -17.33
N ALA A 396 -7.80 -22.62 -18.66
CA ALA A 396 -7.71 -21.43 -19.52
C ALA A 396 -9.10 -20.99 -19.96
N PHE A 397 -9.44 -19.72 -19.74
CA PHE A 397 -10.70 -19.11 -20.13
C PHE A 397 -10.49 -17.65 -20.56
N ASP A 398 -11.41 -17.10 -21.34
CA ASP A 398 -11.37 -15.70 -21.74
C ASP A 398 -12.22 -14.83 -20.81
N SER A 399 -11.76 -13.60 -20.58
CA SER A 399 -12.36 -12.65 -19.65
C SER A 399 -13.81 -12.29 -19.97
N ASN A 400 -14.31 -12.51 -21.19
CA ASN A 400 -15.71 -12.23 -21.54
C ASN A 400 -16.57 -13.48 -21.81
N ASN A 401 -15.99 -14.67 -21.64
CA ASN A 401 -16.60 -15.98 -21.90
C ASN A 401 -17.31 -16.08 -23.27
N SER A 402 -16.69 -15.53 -24.31
CA SER A 402 -17.24 -15.51 -25.66
C SER A 402 -16.48 -16.39 -26.65
N ASN A 403 -15.25 -16.79 -26.31
CA ASN A 403 -14.42 -17.57 -27.19
C ASN A 403 -14.51 -19.06 -26.83
N GLY A 404 -15.10 -19.88 -27.71
CA GLY A 404 -15.26 -21.32 -27.50
C GLY A 404 -13.96 -22.14 -27.39
N GLY A 405 -12.81 -21.47 -27.32
CA GLY A 405 -11.47 -22.03 -27.14
C GLY A 405 -11.07 -22.32 -25.69
N ALA A 406 -11.80 -21.81 -24.68
CA ALA A 406 -11.50 -22.08 -23.28
C ALA A 406 -11.42 -23.60 -22.99
N SER A 407 -10.35 -24.03 -22.33
CA SER A 407 -10.00 -25.45 -22.16
C SER A 407 -9.22 -25.69 -20.87
N ILE A 408 -9.31 -26.92 -20.34
CA ILE A 408 -8.39 -27.41 -19.32
C ILE A 408 -7.27 -28.18 -20.01
N PHE A 409 -6.03 -27.77 -19.76
CA PHE A 409 -4.81 -28.44 -20.22
C PHE A 409 -4.19 -29.19 -19.06
N LYS A 410 -3.90 -30.48 -19.25
CA LYS A 410 -3.21 -31.31 -18.25
C LYS A 410 -1.81 -31.66 -18.72
N ALA A 411 -0.90 -31.74 -17.76
CA ALA A 411 0.49 -32.16 -17.94
C ALA A 411 0.56 -33.69 -18.05
N ASP A 412 0.08 -34.27 -19.15
CA ASP A 412 -0.11 -35.72 -19.29
C ASP A 412 0.89 -36.39 -20.25
N THR A 413 1.82 -35.63 -20.81
CA THR A 413 2.79 -36.11 -21.79
C THR A 413 4.21 -35.81 -21.33
N GLN A 414 5.09 -36.81 -21.28
CA GLN A 414 6.48 -36.62 -20.89
C GLN A 414 7.33 -36.06 -22.05
N ASP A 415 8.19 -35.10 -21.76
CA ASP A 415 9.28 -34.67 -22.63
C ASP A 415 10.47 -35.63 -22.49
N THR A 416 11.43 -35.49 -23.40
CA THR A 416 12.69 -36.23 -23.48
C THR A 416 13.58 -36.07 -22.24
N ASP A 417 13.41 -35.01 -21.47
CA ASP A 417 14.12 -34.74 -20.20
C ASP A 417 13.41 -35.35 -18.97
N GLY A 418 12.24 -35.97 -19.16
CA GLY A 418 11.44 -36.59 -18.10
C GLY A 418 10.47 -35.64 -17.40
N THR A 419 10.47 -34.34 -17.71
CA THR A 419 9.44 -33.38 -17.26
C THR A 419 8.13 -33.61 -18.00
N TYR A 420 7.01 -33.15 -17.45
CA TYR A 420 5.73 -33.22 -18.15
C TYR A 420 5.47 -31.95 -18.97
N MET A 421 4.71 -32.10 -20.04
CA MET A 421 4.24 -31.03 -20.91
C MET A 421 2.72 -31.03 -20.91
N PHE A 422 2.14 -29.84 -21.00
CA PHE A 422 0.71 -29.70 -21.30
C PHE A 422 0.41 -30.24 -22.70
N ASN A 423 -0.76 -30.84 -22.89
CA ASN A 423 -1.12 -31.43 -24.18
C ASN A 423 -2.37 -30.76 -24.78
N TYR A 424 -2.20 -30.16 -25.97
CA TYR A 424 -3.28 -29.49 -26.70
C TYR A 424 -4.30 -30.47 -27.28
N ASP A 425 -3.89 -31.71 -27.58
CA ASP A 425 -4.70 -32.74 -28.23
C ASP A 425 -5.64 -33.42 -27.23
N THR A 426 -5.22 -33.56 -25.98
CA THR A 426 -6.02 -34.17 -24.88
C THR A 426 -6.77 -33.14 -24.04
N ARG A 427 -6.67 -31.85 -24.38
CA ARG A 427 -7.34 -30.76 -23.65
C ARG A 427 -8.84 -31.03 -23.50
N ILE A 428 -9.40 -30.59 -22.38
CA ILE A 428 -10.82 -30.72 -22.09
C ILE A 428 -11.51 -29.39 -22.40
N PRO A 429 -12.35 -29.29 -23.45
CA PRO A 429 -12.97 -28.00 -23.79
C PRO A 429 -14.01 -27.59 -22.74
N ILE A 430 -13.92 -26.36 -22.21
CA ILE A 430 -14.85 -25.83 -21.21
C ILE A 430 -15.62 -24.60 -21.72
N GLY A 431 -15.13 -23.94 -22.77
CA GLY A 431 -15.78 -22.77 -23.34
C GLY A 431 -17.11 -23.07 -24.01
N VAL A 432 -17.78 -22.00 -24.43
CA VAL A 432 -19.04 -22.05 -25.16
C VAL A 432 -18.93 -22.88 -26.46
N THR A 433 -20.02 -23.56 -26.84
CA THR A 433 -20.06 -24.37 -28.07
C THR A 433 -20.04 -23.54 -29.36
N SER A 434 -20.53 -22.31 -29.29
CA SER A 434 -20.42 -21.28 -30.32
C SER A 434 -20.49 -19.90 -29.67
N PHE A 435 -20.18 -18.83 -30.40
CA PHE A 435 -20.31 -17.46 -29.92
C PHE A 435 -21.74 -17.08 -29.47
N GLN A 436 -22.77 -17.76 -30.01
CA GLN A 436 -24.16 -17.53 -29.63
C GLN A 436 -24.62 -18.40 -28.45
N ALA A 437 -23.85 -19.43 -28.10
CA ALA A 437 -24.19 -20.31 -27.00
C ALA A 437 -23.95 -19.59 -25.67
N GLN A 438 -24.87 -19.78 -24.72
CA GLN A 438 -24.73 -19.25 -23.36
C GLN A 438 -24.16 -20.29 -22.39
N ASP A 439 -24.32 -21.58 -22.73
CA ASP A 439 -23.88 -22.67 -21.89
C ASP A 439 -22.45 -23.12 -22.25
N ASN A 440 -21.62 -23.14 -21.21
CA ASN A 440 -20.27 -23.68 -21.24
C ASN A 440 -20.30 -25.21 -21.28
N LYS A 441 -19.21 -25.79 -21.79
CA LYS A 441 -19.04 -27.24 -21.87
C LYS A 441 -18.58 -27.81 -20.53
N ASN A 442 -18.79 -29.12 -20.37
CA ASN A 442 -18.28 -29.90 -19.24
C ASN A 442 -18.62 -29.27 -17.86
N GLY A 443 -19.76 -28.58 -17.76
CA GLY A 443 -20.30 -28.02 -16.53
C GLY A 443 -19.56 -26.80 -15.97
N PHE A 444 -18.53 -26.27 -16.67
CA PHE A 444 -17.83 -25.05 -16.26
C PHE A 444 -18.80 -23.87 -16.19
N LYS A 445 -18.65 -22.99 -15.21
CA LYS A 445 -19.46 -21.77 -15.09
C LYS A 445 -18.55 -20.59 -14.82
N ILE A 446 -18.88 -19.45 -15.41
CA ILE A 446 -18.19 -18.19 -15.15
C ILE A 446 -19.21 -17.06 -15.17
N LYS A 447 -19.06 -16.14 -14.24
CA LYS A 447 -19.84 -14.91 -14.20
C LYS A 447 -18.97 -13.77 -13.71
N TYR A 448 -19.10 -12.62 -14.36
CA TYR A 448 -18.38 -11.41 -14.01
C TYR A 448 -19.32 -10.26 -13.67
N ALA A 449 -18.85 -9.36 -12.83
CA ALA A 449 -19.53 -8.13 -12.46
C ALA A 449 -18.53 -7.05 -12.06
N ASN A 450 -18.98 -5.80 -12.03
CA ASN A 450 -18.26 -4.77 -11.27
C ASN A 450 -18.51 -5.03 -9.79
N GLY A 451 -17.47 -4.97 -8.98
CA GLY A 451 -17.60 -5.28 -7.57
C GLY A 451 -16.26 -5.36 -6.84
N THR A 452 -16.35 -5.37 -5.52
CA THR A 452 -15.25 -5.58 -4.59
C THR A 452 -15.87 -6.27 -3.39
N LYS A 453 -15.36 -7.45 -3.03
CA LYS A 453 -15.79 -8.20 -1.84
C LYS A 453 -15.02 -7.76 -0.61
N SER A 454 -13.76 -7.37 -0.82
CA SER A 454 -12.85 -6.94 0.22
C SER A 454 -13.39 -5.71 0.95
N THR A 455 -13.19 -5.68 2.27
CA THR A 455 -13.61 -4.56 3.13
C THR A 455 -12.51 -3.52 3.34
N SER A 456 -11.31 -3.81 2.85
CA SER A 456 -10.14 -2.93 2.78
C SER A 456 -9.51 -3.12 1.39
N LEU A 457 -8.88 -2.08 0.86
CA LEU A 457 -8.15 -2.13 -0.41
C LEU A 457 -6.76 -1.50 -0.23
N PHE A 458 -5.83 -2.24 0.39
CA PHE A 458 -4.49 -1.72 0.66
C PHE A 458 -3.65 -1.65 -0.60
N GLY A 459 -2.98 -0.52 -0.82
CA GLY A 459 -2.12 -0.30 -1.97
C GLY A 459 -1.32 0.99 -1.86
N ILE A 460 -0.47 1.24 -2.86
CA ILE A 460 0.38 2.43 -2.89
C ILE A 460 -0.34 3.57 -3.60
N ASN A 461 -0.64 4.64 -2.86
CA ASN A 461 -1.19 5.86 -3.44
C ASN A 461 -0.08 6.71 -4.06
N ALA A 462 0.17 6.46 -5.34
CA ALA A 462 1.04 7.31 -6.15
C ALA A 462 0.33 7.68 -7.45
N PRO A 463 0.42 8.95 -7.89
CA PRO A 463 -0.14 9.35 -9.16
C PRO A 463 0.66 8.75 -10.33
N LYS A 464 0.03 8.75 -11.52
CA LYS A 464 0.65 8.33 -12.79
C LYS A 464 2.10 8.78 -12.93
N GLY A 465 2.98 7.82 -13.18
CA GLY A 465 4.41 8.04 -13.42
C GLY A 465 5.25 8.34 -12.18
N SER A 466 4.72 8.14 -10.97
CA SER A 466 5.45 8.36 -9.71
C SER A 466 5.86 7.07 -8.99
N ARG A 467 5.46 5.91 -9.50
CA ARG A 467 5.82 4.61 -8.94
C ARG A 467 7.25 4.22 -9.32
N VAL A 468 7.90 3.48 -8.45
CA VAL A 468 9.30 3.06 -8.62
C VAL A 468 9.44 1.57 -8.33
N MET A 469 10.26 0.87 -9.10
CA MET A 469 10.51 -0.57 -8.93
C MET A 469 10.85 -0.92 -7.47
N GLY A 470 10.17 -1.94 -6.92
CA GLY A 470 10.35 -2.43 -5.55
C GLY A 470 9.59 -1.65 -4.47
N ASP A 471 8.89 -0.56 -4.80
CA ASP A 471 8.10 0.20 -3.82
C ASP A 471 6.95 -0.61 -3.21
N ASN A 472 6.43 -1.61 -3.94
CA ASN A 472 5.39 -2.55 -3.52
C ASN A 472 5.82 -3.44 -2.34
N LEU A 473 7.13 -3.54 -2.05
CA LEU A 473 7.65 -4.28 -0.92
C LEU A 473 8.22 -3.37 0.19
N ASP A 474 8.35 -2.07 -0.05
CA ASP A 474 8.83 -1.11 0.95
C ASP A 474 7.69 -0.63 1.85
N MET A 475 7.73 -0.99 3.14
CA MET A 475 6.74 -0.56 4.13
C MET A 475 6.74 0.96 4.39
N ASN A 476 7.75 1.70 3.93
CA ASN A 476 7.80 3.17 3.98
C ASN A 476 7.17 3.83 2.76
N SER A 477 6.74 3.06 1.75
CA SER A 477 5.95 3.58 0.64
C SER A 477 4.64 4.20 1.14
N ASN A 478 3.97 4.98 0.28
CA ASN A 478 2.73 5.67 0.61
C ASN A 478 1.52 4.71 0.63
N TRP A 479 1.54 3.77 1.56
CA TRP A 479 0.48 2.79 1.78
C TRP A 479 -0.78 3.47 2.30
N VAL A 480 -1.89 3.18 1.64
CA VAL A 480 -3.23 3.61 2.06
C VAL A 480 -4.21 2.45 1.90
N ASP A 481 -5.31 2.51 2.65
CA ASP A 481 -6.54 1.85 2.22
C ASP A 481 -7.23 2.77 1.20
N PHE A 482 -7.40 2.32 -0.03
CA PHE A 482 -8.00 3.12 -1.08
C PHE A 482 -9.48 3.45 -0.81
N PHE A 483 -10.19 2.68 0.03
CA PHE A 483 -11.53 3.09 0.48
C PHE A 483 -11.51 4.42 1.24
N ASP A 484 -10.46 4.67 2.02
CA ASP A 484 -10.24 5.94 2.70
C ASP A 484 -9.93 7.09 1.73
N GLU A 485 -9.44 6.76 0.53
CA GLU A 485 -9.17 7.71 -0.57
C GLU A 485 -10.38 7.90 -1.51
N GLY A 486 -11.54 7.31 -1.18
CA GLY A 486 -12.78 7.47 -1.95
C GLY A 486 -13.02 6.39 -3.01
N TYR A 487 -12.34 5.24 -2.90
CA TYR A 487 -12.62 4.07 -3.73
C TYR A 487 -14.06 3.59 -3.49
N LYS A 488 -14.71 3.15 -4.57
CA LYS A 488 -16.07 2.62 -4.54
C LYS A 488 -16.04 1.17 -4.99
N ASN A 489 -16.85 0.31 -4.38
CA ASN A 489 -16.94 -1.11 -4.77
C ASN A 489 -17.22 -1.30 -6.26
N SER A 490 -17.89 -0.36 -6.92
CA SER A 490 -18.17 -0.41 -8.35
C SER A 490 -16.96 -0.15 -9.26
N TYR A 491 -15.79 0.22 -8.71
CA TYR A 491 -14.57 0.45 -9.48
C TYR A 491 -13.85 -0.87 -9.79
N GLY A 492 -13.87 -1.83 -8.86
CA GLY A 492 -13.23 -3.12 -9.03
C GLY A 492 -14.00 -4.07 -9.94
N TYR A 493 -13.36 -5.19 -10.27
CA TYR A 493 -13.90 -6.23 -11.13
C TYR A 493 -13.85 -7.58 -10.43
N VAL A 494 -14.88 -8.39 -10.63
CA VAL A 494 -14.98 -9.72 -10.02
C VAL A 494 -15.33 -10.79 -11.03
N TYR A 495 -14.81 -12.00 -10.82
CA TYR A 495 -15.17 -13.22 -11.54
C TYR A 495 -15.49 -14.33 -10.57
N GLU A 496 -16.72 -14.85 -10.62
CA GLU A 496 -17.08 -16.13 -10.01
C GLU A 496 -16.92 -17.25 -11.01
N ILE A 497 -16.24 -18.31 -10.61
CA ILE A 497 -15.92 -19.46 -11.47
C ILE A 497 -16.29 -20.74 -10.74
N ALA A 498 -16.91 -21.69 -11.46
CA ALA A 498 -17.06 -23.07 -11.01
C ALA A 498 -16.43 -24.03 -12.02
N VAL A 499 -15.51 -24.86 -11.54
CA VAL A 499 -14.87 -25.94 -12.30
C VAL A 499 -15.33 -27.27 -11.74
N PRO A 500 -16.02 -28.11 -12.53
CA PRO A 500 -16.44 -29.42 -12.04
C PRO A 500 -15.26 -30.32 -11.68
N LEU A 501 -15.31 -30.91 -10.48
CA LEU A 501 -14.25 -31.74 -9.92
C LEU A 501 -13.96 -32.96 -10.80
N ASN A 502 -15.01 -33.55 -11.37
CA ASN A 502 -14.90 -34.68 -12.28
C ASN A 502 -14.05 -34.38 -13.53
N THR A 503 -14.02 -33.11 -13.97
CA THR A 503 -13.28 -32.66 -15.16
C THR A 503 -11.81 -32.49 -14.81
N LEU A 504 -11.53 -32.05 -13.57
CA LEU A 504 -10.20 -32.07 -12.97
C LEU A 504 -9.71 -33.49 -12.68
N GLY A 505 -10.62 -34.47 -12.58
CA GLY A 505 -10.29 -35.87 -12.29
C GLY A 505 -10.09 -36.14 -10.81
N ILE A 506 -10.64 -35.27 -9.96
CA ILE A 506 -10.61 -35.37 -8.50
C ILE A 506 -12.04 -35.37 -7.96
N ASP A 507 -12.15 -35.58 -6.66
CA ASP A 507 -13.40 -35.43 -5.92
C ASP A 507 -13.17 -34.58 -4.67
N ARG A 508 -14.24 -34.33 -3.92
CA ARG A 508 -14.18 -33.60 -2.66
C ARG A 508 -13.20 -34.22 -1.67
N SER A 509 -13.17 -35.55 -1.56
CA SER A 509 -12.28 -36.25 -0.62
C SER A 509 -10.82 -35.99 -0.95
N TYR A 510 -10.49 -35.84 -2.23
CA TYR A 510 -9.15 -35.47 -2.66
C TYR A 510 -8.75 -34.09 -2.12
N ILE A 511 -9.60 -33.07 -2.28
CA ILE A 511 -9.35 -31.72 -1.76
C ILE A 511 -9.19 -31.75 -0.23
N GLU A 512 -10.07 -32.44 0.47
CA GLU A 512 -10.07 -32.45 1.94
C GLU A 512 -8.93 -33.27 2.57
N THR A 513 -8.32 -34.20 1.82
CA THR A 513 -7.28 -35.10 2.38
C THR A 513 -5.90 -34.91 1.80
N GLN A 514 -5.78 -34.53 0.52
CA GLN A 514 -4.50 -34.27 -0.15
C GLN A 514 -4.26 -32.76 -0.32
N GLY A 515 -5.34 -32.00 -0.50
CA GLY A 515 -5.29 -30.59 -0.86
C GLY A 515 -4.76 -30.37 -2.28
N ILE A 516 -4.97 -29.16 -2.79
CA ILE A 516 -4.42 -28.73 -4.10
C ILE A 516 -3.78 -27.34 -3.95
N GLY A 517 -2.86 -27.01 -4.86
CA GLY A 517 -2.33 -25.65 -5.00
C GLY A 517 -3.06 -24.89 -6.12
N ALA A 518 -3.20 -23.57 -5.99
CA ALA A 518 -3.83 -22.71 -6.99
C ALA A 518 -3.13 -21.35 -7.11
N MET A 519 -3.14 -20.81 -8.32
CA MET A 519 -2.72 -19.44 -8.64
C MET A 519 -3.55 -18.91 -9.80
N GLN A 520 -3.93 -17.64 -9.72
CA GLN A 520 -4.47 -16.87 -10.83
C GLN A 520 -3.33 -16.30 -11.67
N ILE A 521 -3.46 -16.34 -12.99
CA ILE A 521 -2.55 -15.67 -13.92
C ILE A 521 -3.40 -14.78 -14.85
N LEU A 522 -3.14 -13.48 -14.81
CA LEU A 522 -3.67 -12.49 -15.72
C LEU A 522 -2.70 -12.29 -16.88
N THR A 523 -3.21 -12.08 -18.09
CA THR A 523 -2.37 -11.87 -19.28
C THR A 523 -2.81 -10.63 -20.05
N TYR A 524 -1.85 -10.01 -20.74
CA TYR A 524 -2.13 -8.97 -21.72
C TYR A 524 -0.99 -8.89 -22.73
N GLY A 525 -1.07 -9.65 -23.83
CA GLY A 525 0.05 -9.79 -24.77
C GLY A 525 0.41 -11.26 -24.93
N THR A 526 1.71 -11.57 -24.93
CA THR A 526 2.24 -12.92 -25.02
C THR A 526 2.81 -13.47 -23.71
N SER A 527 3.00 -12.63 -22.68
CA SER A 527 3.41 -13.05 -21.33
C SER A 527 2.30 -12.92 -20.27
N GLY A 528 2.65 -13.24 -19.01
CA GLY A 528 1.88 -12.86 -17.84
C GLY A 528 1.86 -11.34 -17.67
N MET A 529 0.91 -10.82 -16.90
CA MET A 529 0.86 -9.40 -16.55
C MET A 529 0.74 -9.23 -15.05
N ASP A 530 0.10 -10.19 -14.39
CA ASP A 530 -0.02 -10.21 -12.95
C ASP A 530 -0.41 -11.64 -12.51
N THR A 531 -0.09 -12.00 -11.28
CA THR A 531 -0.39 -13.29 -10.68
C THR A 531 -0.90 -13.15 -9.26
N LEU A 532 -1.69 -14.13 -8.80
CA LEU A 532 -2.10 -14.19 -7.40
C LEU A 532 -2.12 -15.65 -6.89
N PRO A 533 -1.24 -16.07 -5.93
CA PRO A 533 -0.19 -15.29 -5.27
C PRO A 533 0.75 -14.53 -6.23
N HIS A 534 1.18 -13.33 -5.85
CA HIS A 534 2.03 -12.50 -6.68
C HIS A 534 3.43 -13.11 -6.81
N ASP A 535 3.89 -13.28 -8.05
CA ASP A 535 5.24 -13.68 -8.39
C ASP A 535 6.05 -12.47 -8.88
N PRO A 536 7.26 -12.21 -8.32
CA PRO A 536 8.07 -11.07 -8.71
C PRO A 536 8.46 -11.01 -10.19
N SER A 537 8.36 -12.11 -10.94
CA SER A 537 8.62 -12.09 -12.39
C SER A 537 7.68 -11.14 -13.13
N MET A 538 6.43 -10.97 -12.67
CA MET A 538 5.44 -10.09 -13.28
C MET A 538 5.78 -8.59 -13.22
N LEU A 539 6.91 -8.21 -12.61
CA LEU A 539 7.35 -6.83 -12.47
C LEU A 539 8.83 -6.63 -12.85
N ASP A 540 9.50 -7.64 -13.39
CA ASP A 540 10.95 -7.61 -13.57
C ASP A 540 11.42 -6.75 -14.77
N GLN A 541 10.55 -6.54 -15.77
CA GLN A 541 10.70 -5.61 -16.89
C GLN A 541 9.60 -4.53 -16.93
N ALA A 542 8.83 -4.36 -15.84
CA ALA A 542 7.66 -3.48 -15.80
C ALA A 542 7.93 -2.01 -16.18
N ASN A 543 9.15 -1.52 -15.99
CA ASN A 543 9.57 -0.15 -16.29
C ASN A 543 10.25 0.03 -17.67
N LEU A 544 10.18 -0.98 -18.55
CA LEU A 544 10.71 -0.91 -19.92
C LEU A 544 9.58 -0.76 -20.94
N GLU A 545 9.92 -0.26 -22.12
CA GLU A 545 8.99 -0.09 -23.24
C GLU A 545 8.66 -1.43 -23.92
N TYR A 546 7.38 -1.66 -24.18
CA TYR A 546 6.92 -2.72 -25.06
C TYR A 546 7.32 -2.47 -26.51
N SER A 547 7.93 -3.46 -27.18
CA SER A 547 8.52 -3.28 -28.52
C SER A 547 7.50 -2.96 -29.62
N TYR A 548 6.24 -3.38 -29.45
CA TYR A 548 5.18 -3.11 -30.43
C TYR A 548 4.45 -1.79 -30.16
N ASP A 549 4.47 -1.28 -28.93
CA ASP A 549 3.89 0.00 -28.54
C ASP A 549 4.65 0.58 -27.32
N PRO A 550 5.57 1.55 -27.52
CA PRO A 550 6.39 2.09 -26.44
C PRO A 550 5.58 2.89 -25.40
N SER A 551 4.27 3.07 -25.60
CA SER A 551 3.40 3.67 -24.60
C SER A 551 2.99 2.71 -23.49
N THR A 552 3.41 1.43 -23.54
CA THR A 552 3.12 0.42 -22.52
C THR A 552 4.34 -0.40 -22.10
N SER A 553 4.16 -1.25 -21.09
CA SER A 553 5.17 -2.01 -20.38
C SER A 553 5.65 -3.25 -21.14
N HIS A 554 6.96 -3.53 -21.05
CA HIS A 554 7.61 -4.68 -21.66
C HIS A 554 7.12 -6.04 -21.14
N GLU A 555 6.45 -6.07 -19.98
CA GLU A 555 5.78 -7.24 -19.38
C GLU A 555 4.79 -7.92 -20.33
N LYS A 556 4.40 -7.27 -21.42
CA LYS A 556 3.54 -7.88 -22.45
C LYS A 556 4.25 -8.93 -23.29
N GLU A 557 5.58 -8.99 -23.27
CA GLU A 557 6.39 -9.81 -24.18
C GLU A 557 7.70 -10.33 -23.60
N ASP A 558 7.89 -10.27 -22.30
CA ASP A 558 9.02 -10.91 -21.64
C ASP A 558 8.72 -12.37 -21.31
N ILE A 559 9.68 -13.02 -20.65
CA ILE A 559 9.57 -14.40 -20.23
C ILE A 559 9.51 -14.45 -18.72
N ASP A 560 8.34 -14.80 -18.22
CA ASP A 560 8.11 -15.04 -16.80
C ASP A 560 8.41 -16.47 -16.42
N ASN A 561 8.83 -16.67 -15.19
CA ASN A 561 8.91 -18.01 -14.61
C ASN A 561 8.40 -17.98 -13.18
N ILE A 562 7.30 -18.68 -12.94
CA ILE A 562 6.66 -18.73 -11.63
C ILE A 562 7.51 -19.57 -10.68
N THR A 563 7.88 -18.95 -9.57
CA THR A 563 8.80 -19.44 -8.54
C THR A 563 8.24 -19.38 -7.12
N VAL A 564 7.21 -18.57 -6.87
CA VAL A 564 6.56 -18.46 -5.56
C VAL A 564 5.67 -19.67 -5.27
N PRO A 565 5.40 -20.01 -3.99
CA PRO A 565 4.44 -21.07 -3.66
C PRO A 565 3.02 -20.72 -4.12
N LEU A 566 2.27 -21.74 -4.54
CA LEU A 566 0.85 -21.60 -4.81
C LEU A 566 0.03 -21.51 -3.52
N ALA A 567 -1.15 -20.91 -3.61
CA ALA A 567 -2.10 -20.93 -2.51
C ALA A 567 -2.72 -22.32 -2.35
N ARG A 568 -2.76 -22.84 -1.12
CA ARG A 568 -3.32 -24.16 -0.79
C ARG A 568 -4.83 -24.12 -0.58
N ILE A 569 -5.53 -25.16 -1.04
CA ILE A 569 -6.98 -25.35 -0.88
C ILE A 569 -7.22 -26.71 -0.24
N GLY A 570 -8.10 -26.75 0.78
CA GLY A 570 -8.52 -27.98 1.46
C GLY A 570 -7.54 -28.44 2.54
N ALA A 571 -6.37 -28.90 2.14
CA ALA A 571 -5.34 -29.43 3.04
C ALA A 571 -3.93 -28.92 2.71
N LEU A 572 -3.10 -28.85 3.75
CA LEU A 572 -1.65 -28.65 3.63
C LEU A 572 -0.96 -29.92 3.15
N LEU A 573 0.21 -29.76 2.53
CA LEU A 573 1.03 -30.90 2.16
C LEU A 573 1.70 -31.52 3.41
N PRO A 574 2.02 -32.83 3.39
CA PRO A 574 2.60 -33.49 4.55
C PRO A 574 3.95 -32.91 5.02
N ASP A 575 4.70 -32.27 4.11
CA ASP A 575 5.98 -31.61 4.38
C ASP A 575 5.85 -30.08 4.54
N THR A 576 4.63 -29.55 4.70
CA THR A 576 4.44 -28.12 4.95
C THR A 576 5.10 -27.71 6.26
N GLU A 577 6.02 -26.75 6.18
CA GLU A 577 6.62 -26.07 7.33
C GLU A 577 5.78 -24.80 7.59
N VAL A 578 5.19 -24.68 8.79
CA VAL A 578 4.39 -23.53 9.21
C VAL A 578 5.22 -22.65 10.14
N ASN A 579 5.40 -21.39 9.76
CA ASN A 579 5.98 -20.35 10.57
C ASN A 579 4.84 -19.47 11.11
N GLU A 580 4.34 -19.82 12.30
CA GLU A 580 3.26 -19.08 12.95
C GLU A 580 3.69 -17.66 13.30
N ALA A 581 2.82 -16.69 13.03
CA ALA A 581 3.01 -15.35 13.53
C ALA A 581 2.98 -15.34 15.07
N PRO A 582 3.86 -14.57 15.73
CA PRO A 582 3.80 -14.41 17.18
C PRO A 582 2.51 -13.71 17.60
N PHE A 583 2.06 -13.97 18.83
CA PHE A 583 1.04 -13.14 19.46
C PHE A 583 1.57 -11.71 19.62
N GLU A 584 0.89 -10.76 18.99
CA GLU A 584 1.29 -9.34 18.93
C GLU A 584 0.18 -8.43 19.44
N VAL A 585 0.56 -7.23 19.88
CA VAL A 585 -0.38 -6.18 20.30
C VAL A 585 0.05 -4.82 19.74
N ASN A 586 -0.79 -4.24 18.89
CA ASN A 586 -0.73 -2.82 18.54
C ASN A 586 -1.29 -2.03 19.73
N PHE A 587 -0.55 -1.05 20.21
CA PHE A 587 -0.88 -0.34 21.44
C PHE A 587 -0.58 1.14 21.29
N GLY A 588 -1.34 1.99 21.98
CA GLY A 588 -1.01 3.39 22.18
C GLY A 588 -2.21 4.22 22.60
N ALA A 589 -2.05 5.53 22.66
CA ALA A 589 -3.11 6.47 22.94
C ALA A 589 -3.95 6.78 21.68
N ASN A 590 -5.17 7.24 21.87
CA ASN A 590 -6.02 7.78 20.80
C ASN A 590 -5.56 9.16 20.30
N LEU A 591 -4.80 9.90 21.10
CA LEU A 591 -4.27 11.24 20.80
C LEU A 591 -2.74 11.20 20.76
N ASN A 592 -2.14 12.12 20.01
CA ASN A 592 -0.70 12.39 20.07
C ASN A 592 -0.27 12.88 21.45
N SER A 593 0.98 12.58 21.83
CA SER A 593 1.70 13.28 22.91
C SER A 593 1.59 14.81 22.83
N GLY A 594 1.74 15.48 23.96
CA GLY A 594 1.65 16.94 24.08
C GLY A 594 0.28 17.48 24.47
N GLN A 595 -0.66 16.60 24.87
CA GLN A 595 -1.97 17.00 25.42
C GLN A 595 -1.81 17.65 26.80
N SER A 596 -2.64 18.64 27.14
CA SER A 596 -2.61 19.27 28.47
C SER A 596 -2.99 18.31 29.61
N ALA A 597 -2.45 18.53 30.80
CA ALA A 597 -2.92 17.86 32.00
C ALA A 597 -4.44 18.06 32.19
N GLY A 598 -5.13 17.01 32.62
CA GLY A 598 -6.58 16.97 32.75
C GLY A 598 -7.32 16.53 31.48
N THR A 599 -6.66 16.43 30.32
CA THR A 599 -7.27 15.88 29.09
C THR A 599 -7.42 14.36 29.21
N PRO A 600 -8.63 13.79 29.07
CA PRO A 600 -8.80 12.34 29.04
C PRO A 600 -8.12 11.71 27.83
N ILE A 601 -7.22 10.76 28.07
CA ILE A 601 -6.50 9.97 27.08
C ILE A 601 -7.08 8.56 27.08
N THR A 602 -7.49 8.05 25.92
CA THR A 602 -7.90 6.65 25.79
C THR A 602 -6.72 5.84 25.31
N LEU A 603 -6.21 4.96 26.17
CA LEU A 603 -5.27 3.91 25.80
C LEU A 603 -6.04 2.80 25.08
N LEU A 604 -5.52 2.38 23.95
CA LEU A 604 -6.12 1.41 23.03
C LEU A 604 -5.13 0.26 22.82
N ALA A 605 -5.65 -0.94 22.66
CA ALA A 605 -4.91 -2.12 22.27
C ALA A 605 -5.66 -2.87 21.16
N GLU A 606 -4.93 -3.47 20.25
CA GLU A 606 -5.46 -4.35 19.21
C GLU A 606 -4.54 -5.57 19.11
N SER A 607 -5.10 -6.74 19.39
CA SER A 607 -4.34 -8.00 19.44
C SER A 607 -4.42 -8.75 18.13
N TYR A 608 -3.29 -9.29 17.69
CA TYR A 608 -3.17 -10.12 16.49
C TYR A 608 -2.66 -11.51 16.89
N HIS A 609 -3.15 -12.56 16.22
CA HIS A 609 -2.72 -13.96 16.44
C HIS A 609 -2.96 -14.49 17.86
N ALA A 610 -3.87 -13.87 18.61
CA ALA A 610 -4.26 -14.34 19.93
C ALA A 610 -5.11 -15.62 19.83
N THR A 611 -4.88 -16.57 20.73
CA THR A 611 -5.77 -17.72 20.85
C THR A 611 -6.92 -17.41 21.83
N GLY A 612 -8.15 -17.39 21.33
CA GLY A 612 -9.35 -17.21 22.16
C GLY A 612 -9.52 -15.78 22.69
N ASP A 613 -10.17 -15.64 23.85
CA ASP A 613 -10.41 -14.34 24.46
C ASP A 613 -9.10 -13.77 25.06
N VAL A 614 -8.91 -12.46 24.92
CA VAL A 614 -7.73 -11.74 25.44
C VAL A 614 -8.09 -10.94 26.69
N THR A 615 -7.18 -10.93 27.67
CA THR A 615 -7.22 -10.05 28.84
C THR A 615 -6.12 -8.99 28.73
N TYR A 616 -6.46 -7.73 28.92
CA TYR A 616 -5.57 -6.58 28.81
C TYR A 616 -5.29 -5.96 30.17
N SER A 617 -4.01 -5.79 30.50
CA SER A 617 -3.53 -5.05 31.66
C SER A 617 -2.84 -3.76 31.20
N PHE A 618 -3.56 -2.65 31.23
CA PHE A 618 -3.02 -1.32 30.91
C PHE A 618 -2.25 -0.76 32.10
N THR A 619 -1.09 -0.15 31.84
CA THR A 619 -0.21 0.42 32.85
C THR A 619 0.17 1.86 32.53
N VAL A 620 0.36 2.67 33.56
CA VAL A 620 0.98 4.00 33.49
C VAL A 620 2.09 4.05 34.54
N ASN A 621 3.32 4.36 34.12
CA ASN A 621 4.53 4.33 34.95
C ASN A 621 4.72 2.99 35.69
N GLY A 622 4.37 1.89 35.02
CA GLY A 622 4.42 0.53 35.58
C GLY A 622 3.26 0.17 36.53
N GLU A 623 2.40 1.12 36.91
CA GLU A 623 1.23 0.86 37.74
C GLU A 623 0.02 0.47 36.88
N THR A 624 -0.66 -0.61 37.23
CA THR A 624 -1.87 -1.06 36.52
C THR A 624 -3.03 -0.09 36.72
N VAL A 625 -3.51 0.50 35.63
CA VAL A 625 -4.70 1.37 35.62
C VAL A 625 -5.98 0.61 35.28
N GLN A 626 -5.88 -0.49 34.53
CA GLN A 626 -6.99 -1.39 34.22
C GLN A 626 -6.49 -2.80 33.96
N ASN A 627 -7.25 -3.81 34.41
CA ASN A 627 -7.08 -5.21 34.03
C ASN A 627 -8.44 -5.82 33.70
N SER A 628 -8.73 -6.06 32.42
CA SER A 628 -10.02 -6.58 31.95
C SER A 628 -9.96 -7.15 30.54
N ASN A 629 -11.04 -7.76 30.06
CA ASN A 629 -11.20 -8.16 28.65
C ASN A 629 -11.60 -7.00 27.71
N THR A 630 -11.52 -5.75 28.19
CA THR A 630 -11.74 -4.56 27.37
C THR A 630 -10.41 -4.09 26.81
N ASP A 631 -10.36 -3.91 25.49
CA ASP A 631 -9.21 -3.49 24.68
C ASP A 631 -8.89 -1.99 24.77
N SER A 632 -9.48 -1.28 25.73
CA SER A 632 -9.31 0.15 25.91
C SER A 632 -9.46 0.57 27.37
N CYS A 633 -8.75 1.63 27.76
CA CYS A 633 -8.75 2.20 29.10
C CYS A 633 -8.66 3.73 29.01
N VAL A 634 -9.53 4.46 29.71
CA VAL A 634 -9.40 5.92 29.83
C VAL A 634 -8.49 6.25 31.01
N TRP A 635 -7.46 7.04 30.74
CA TRP A 635 -6.53 7.58 31.72
C TRP A 635 -6.51 9.11 31.61
N THR A 636 -6.57 9.81 32.75
CA THR A 636 -6.49 11.28 32.79
C THR A 636 -5.24 11.70 33.56
N PRO A 637 -4.18 12.19 32.89
CA PRO A 637 -3.00 12.68 33.58
C PRO A 637 -3.34 13.91 34.42
N SER A 638 -2.91 13.93 35.68
CA SER A 638 -3.18 15.04 36.59
C SER A 638 -2.14 16.17 36.53
N ALA A 639 -0.98 15.91 35.90
CA ALA A 639 0.12 16.86 35.83
C ALA A 639 0.86 16.74 34.49
N ASP A 640 1.53 17.82 34.10
CA ASP A 640 2.47 17.81 32.99
C ASP A 640 3.66 16.90 33.32
N GLY A 641 4.27 16.30 32.30
CA GLY A 641 5.41 15.40 32.45
C GLY A 641 5.44 14.28 31.43
N THR A 642 6.48 13.46 31.52
CA THR A 642 6.68 12.28 30.67
C THR A 642 6.20 11.04 31.40
N TYR A 643 5.34 10.26 30.74
CA TYR A 643 4.74 9.04 31.27
C TYR A 643 5.13 7.84 30.42
N SER A 644 5.34 6.69 31.06
CA SER A 644 5.45 5.41 30.38
C SER A 644 4.08 4.74 30.36
N ILE A 645 3.43 4.70 29.20
CA ILE A 645 2.16 3.98 29.02
C ILE A 645 2.44 2.58 28.49
N GLY A 646 1.69 1.58 28.92
CA GLY A 646 1.91 0.20 28.49
C GLY A 646 0.67 -0.67 28.49
N VAL A 647 0.76 -1.82 27.83
CA VAL A 647 -0.24 -2.89 27.88
C VAL A 647 0.46 -4.25 27.93
N VAL A 648 -0.09 -5.15 28.74
CA VAL A 648 0.17 -6.59 28.69
C VAL A 648 -1.12 -7.27 28.26
N ALA A 649 -1.13 -7.85 27.07
CA ALA A 649 -2.22 -8.66 26.55
C ALA A 649 -1.92 -10.14 26.82
N VAL A 650 -2.90 -10.88 27.33
CA VAL A 650 -2.78 -12.31 27.66
C VAL A 650 -3.91 -13.07 26.99
N ASP A 651 -3.58 -14.06 26.15
CA ASP A 651 -4.56 -14.88 25.45
C ASP A 651 -5.13 -16.01 26.35
N ALA A 652 -6.06 -16.82 25.83
CA ALA A 652 -6.70 -17.89 26.58
C ALA A 652 -5.74 -19.04 26.97
N ASN A 653 -4.59 -19.15 26.31
CA ASN A 653 -3.54 -20.13 26.59
C ASN A 653 -2.50 -19.60 27.59
N GLY A 654 -2.57 -18.32 27.97
CA GLY A 654 -1.61 -17.67 28.86
C GLY A 654 -0.38 -17.11 28.15
N ASN A 655 -0.37 -17.07 26.80
CA ASN A 655 0.67 -16.40 26.04
C ASN A 655 0.56 -14.88 26.23
N LYS A 656 1.68 -14.17 26.14
CA LYS A 656 1.74 -12.73 26.40
C LYS A 656 2.26 -11.95 25.20
N ALA A 657 1.62 -10.83 24.91
CA ALA A 657 2.15 -9.77 24.05
C ALA A 657 2.18 -8.48 24.87
N GLU A 658 3.30 -7.76 24.84
CA GLU A 658 3.51 -6.58 25.68
C GLU A 658 4.02 -5.42 24.80
N SER A 659 3.55 -4.21 25.10
CA SER A 659 3.99 -3.01 24.41
C SER A 659 4.01 -1.84 25.39
N THR A 660 5.06 -1.02 25.31
CA THR A 660 5.26 0.17 26.14
C THR A 660 5.66 1.33 25.23
N LYS A 661 5.15 2.53 25.53
CA LYS A 661 5.45 3.77 24.82
C LYS A 661 5.68 4.92 25.79
N THR A 662 6.40 5.93 25.32
CA THR A 662 6.50 7.23 25.99
C THR A 662 5.30 8.09 25.60
N PHE A 663 4.66 8.73 26.57
CA PHE A 663 3.58 9.69 26.35
C PHE A 663 3.87 10.98 27.13
N VAL A 664 3.95 12.10 26.41
CA VAL A 664 4.23 13.40 27.00
C VAL A 664 2.93 14.16 27.26
N VAL A 665 2.81 14.76 28.44
CA VAL A 665 1.69 15.64 28.82
C VAL A 665 2.19 17.06 29.02
N GLY A 666 1.51 18.00 28.38
CA GLY A 666 1.80 19.43 28.40
C GLY A 666 2.93 19.82 27.46
N SER A 667 3.59 20.90 27.82
CA SER A 667 4.90 21.24 27.27
C SER A 667 5.90 20.60 28.21
N SER A 668 6.23 19.30 28.03
CA SER A 668 7.55 18.90 28.53
C SER A 668 8.51 19.89 27.91
N SER A 669 9.23 20.63 28.74
CA SER A 669 10.28 21.52 28.32
C SER A 669 11.05 20.85 27.18
N SER A 670 11.09 21.50 26.02
CA SER A 670 11.87 21.09 24.85
C SER A 670 13.38 21.20 25.10
N ASP A 671 13.81 20.88 26.32
CA ASP A 671 15.16 21.05 26.84
C ASP A 671 15.51 20.04 27.96
N GLU A 672 14.70 18.99 28.18
CA GLU A 672 15.26 17.76 28.76
C GLU A 672 15.59 16.82 27.62
N THR A 673 16.73 17.07 26.98
CA THR A 673 17.40 16.04 26.17
C THR A 673 17.58 14.80 27.04
N LEU A 674 16.96 13.68 26.64
CA LEU A 674 16.99 12.44 27.40
C LEU A 674 18.45 11.98 27.52
N LYS A 675 19.02 12.03 28.73
CA LYS A 675 20.45 11.76 28.93
C LYS A 675 20.79 10.34 28.46
N GLY A 676 21.69 10.22 27.48
CA GLY A 676 22.03 8.96 26.83
C GLY A 676 21.29 8.63 25.53
N ASP A 677 20.32 9.45 25.09
CA ASP A 677 19.67 9.38 23.76
C ASP A 677 20.49 10.20 22.75
N VAL A 678 21.58 9.59 22.28
CA VAL A 678 22.62 10.27 21.51
C VAL A 678 22.19 10.54 20.08
N ASN A 679 21.32 9.70 19.50
CA ASN A 679 20.72 9.96 18.19
C ASN A 679 19.49 10.89 18.24
N ARG A 680 19.00 11.22 19.45
CA ARG A 680 17.83 12.07 19.71
C ARG A 680 16.54 11.52 19.09
N ASP A 681 16.45 10.20 18.98
CA ASP A 681 15.25 9.54 18.47
C ASP A 681 14.11 9.51 19.52
N GLY A 682 14.40 9.92 20.76
CA GLY A 682 13.48 9.95 21.89
C GLY A 682 13.57 8.72 22.79
N SER A 683 14.49 7.79 22.50
CA SER A 683 14.67 6.53 23.24
C SER A 683 16.15 6.29 23.54
N VAL A 684 16.47 5.81 24.74
CA VAL A 684 17.84 5.35 25.04
C VAL A 684 17.96 3.89 24.63
N THR A 685 18.72 3.60 23.57
CA THR A 685 18.86 2.28 22.96
C THR A 685 20.33 1.85 22.78
N VAL A 686 20.53 0.63 22.28
CA VAL A 686 21.89 0.13 21.98
C VAL A 686 22.55 0.92 20.85
N VAL A 687 21.74 1.56 20.00
CA VAL A 687 22.22 2.46 18.92
C VAL A 687 22.96 3.64 19.53
N ASP A 688 22.47 4.20 20.62
CA ASP A 688 23.08 5.33 21.32
C ASP A 688 24.41 4.96 21.96
N ALA A 689 24.47 3.80 22.62
CA ALA A 689 25.73 3.26 23.13
C ALA A 689 26.75 3.04 22.00
N THR A 690 26.29 2.63 20.82
CA THR A 690 27.14 2.44 19.63
C THR A 690 27.65 3.78 19.10
N LEU A 691 26.83 4.83 19.10
CA LEU A 691 27.24 6.18 18.69
C LEU A 691 28.31 6.75 19.62
N VAL A 692 28.16 6.59 20.93
CA VAL A 692 29.21 6.98 21.89
C VAL A 692 30.52 6.25 21.61
N GLN A 693 30.47 4.94 21.35
CA GLN A 693 31.67 4.16 21.00
C GLN A 693 32.31 4.65 19.70
N LYS A 694 31.53 4.94 18.66
CA LYS A 694 32.00 5.50 17.38
C LYS A 694 32.67 6.86 17.56
N TYR A 695 32.08 7.73 18.37
CA TYR A 695 32.67 9.02 18.72
C TYR A 695 34.03 8.85 19.42
N ILE A 696 34.13 7.95 20.41
CA ILE A 696 35.39 7.68 21.14
C ILE A 696 36.51 7.24 20.19
N VAL A 697 36.18 6.46 19.15
CA VAL A 697 37.16 6.01 18.14
C VAL A 697 37.27 6.92 16.91
N LYS A 698 36.66 8.12 16.95
CA LYS A 698 36.69 9.14 15.89
C LYS A 698 36.12 8.70 14.55
N LEU A 699 35.10 7.85 14.59
CA LEU A 699 34.30 7.49 13.42
C LEU A 699 33.05 8.37 13.27
N GLU A 700 32.72 9.17 14.28
CA GLU A 700 31.58 10.08 14.33
C GLU A 700 31.98 11.36 15.08
N ASP A 701 31.44 12.51 14.70
CA ASP A 701 31.62 13.79 15.39
C ASP A 701 30.31 14.23 16.05
N PHE A 702 30.37 14.81 17.24
CA PHE A 702 29.20 15.29 17.98
C PHE A 702 29.16 16.82 18.04
N ASP A 703 27.96 17.38 17.89
CA ASP A 703 27.70 18.80 18.16
C ASP A 703 27.71 19.08 19.68
N ALA A 704 27.72 20.37 20.06
CA ALA A 704 27.81 20.78 21.46
C ALA A 704 26.67 20.26 22.36
N GLU A 705 25.52 19.91 21.78
CA GLU A 705 24.35 19.42 22.49
C GLU A 705 24.41 17.89 22.62
N THR A 706 24.77 17.16 21.57
CA THR A 706 25.02 15.70 21.60
C THR A 706 26.15 15.38 22.57
N MET A 707 27.15 16.26 22.68
CA MET A 707 28.24 16.10 23.65
C MET A 707 27.72 16.08 25.10
N LYS A 708 26.71 16.89 25.44
CA LYS A 708 26.10 16.91 26.78
C LYS A 708 25.26 15.66 27.03
N ILE A 709 24.56 15.18 26.00
CA ILE A 709 23.69 14.00 26.08
C ILE A 709 24.52 12.73 26.25
N ALA A 710 25.63 12.64 25.51
CA ALA A 710 26.55 11.51 25.53
C ALA A 710 27.40 11.45 26.82
N ASP A 711 27.61 12.55 27.55
CA ASP A 711 28.25 12.57 28.87
C ASP A 711 27.26 12.16 29.99
N VAL A 712 26.88 10.88 29.97
CA VAL A 712 25.87 10.31 30.88
C VAL A 712 26.30 10.39 32.34
N ASN A 713 27.58 10.28 32.63
CA ASN A 713 28.09 10.38 34.00
C ASN A 713 28.30 11.84 34.48
N GLY A 714 28.38 12.81 33.56
CA GLY A 714 28.50 14.24 33.86
C GLY A 714 29.91 14.69 34.29
N ASN A 715 30.97 13.96 33.93
CA ASN A 715 32.35 14.32 34.27
C ASN A 715 33.01 15.26 33.24
N GLY A 716 32.29 15.62 32.17
CA GLY A 716 32.77 16.47 31.09
C GLY A 716 33.63 15.75 30.05
N ILE A 717 33.70 14.41 30.08
CA ILE A 717 34.50 13.59 29.19
C ILE A 717 33.62 12.45 28.65
N ILE A 718 33.42 12.39 27.34
CA ILE A 718 32.71 11.27 26.71
C ILE A 718 33.67 10.09 26.59
N GLU A 719 33.43 9.06 27.39
CA GLU A 719 34.29 7.88 27.48
C GLU A 719 33.48 6.59 27.55
N ILE A 720 34.17 5.45 27.60
CA ILE A 720 33.50 4.13 27.54
C ILE A 720 32.54 3.91 28.72
N THR A 721 32.75 4.63 29.82
CA THR A 721 31.87 4.65 30.99
C THR A 721 30.47 5.13 30.60
N ASP A 722 30.34 6.13 29.72
CA ASP A 722 29.04 6.65 29.28
C ASP A 722 28.28 5.66 28.40
N ALA A 723 28.97 5.02 27.46
CA ALA A 723 28.37 3.94 26.66
C ALA A 723 27.90 2.78 27.56
N THR A 724 28.64 2.48 28.63
CA THR A 724 28.26 1.45 29.61
C THR A 724 27.05 1.89 30.44
N LEU A 725 26.93 3.17 30.79
CA LEU A 725 25.78 3.71 31.51
C LEU A 725 24.52 3.71 30.64
N ILE A 726 24.64 4.03 29.35
CA ILE A 726 23.56 3.85 28.37
C ILE A 726 23.09 2.40 28.37
N GLN A 727 24.00 1.42 28.30
CA GLN A 727 23.65 -0.01 28.37
C GLN A 727 22.97 -0.43 29.68
N LYS A 728 23.33 0.20 30.81
CA LYS A 728 22.66 -0.02 32.10
C LYS A 728 21.26 0.59 32.14
N ILE A 729 21.08 1.78 31.57
CA ILE A 729 19.76 2.42 31.42
C ILE A 729 18.82 1.52 30.62
N ILE A 730 19.30 0.94 29.50
CA ILE A 730 18.52 0.00 28.67
C ILE A 730 18.08 -1.24 29.46
N THR A 731 18.89 -1.73 30.39
CA THR A 731 18.67 -3.00 31.08
C THR A 731 17.97 -2.87 32.44
N ASN A 732 17.59 -1.65 32.87
CA ASN A 732 17.04 -1.35 34.21
C ASN A 732 17.93 -1.85 35.37
N LEU A 733 19.24 -1.98 35.15
CA LEU A 733 20.20 -2.35 36.18
C LEU A 733 20.73 -1.07 36.84
N ALA A 734 20.17 -0.72 38.00
CA ALA A 734 20.65 0.39 38.83
C ALA A 734 22.11 0.17 39.30
#